data_AF-A0A932VQI1-F1
#
_entry.id   AF-A0A932VQI1-F1
#
_cell.length_a   1.000
_cell.length_b   1.000
_cell.length_c   1.000
_cell.angle_alpha   90.00
_cell.angle_beta   90.00
_cell.angle_gamma   90.00
#
_symmetry.space_group_name_H-M   'P 1'
#
loop_
_entity.id
_entity.type
_entity.pdbx_description
1 polymer ?
#
loop_
_entity_poly.entity_id
_entity_poly.type
_entity_poly.pdbx_seq_one_letter_code
_entity_poly.pdbx_strand_id
1 'polypeptide(L)'
;MERELKREAPKPKNEADIDRFIGLVTRDVKAGTLPKRYATLSAREKAETLYDFLLTLKLTGKKDAEDEEAQQILKSQIKALVEDKEAYALFRKSFTDARLESADLRKSDLYVESKNLEGEIGDLNGKYKQLERKLFTEKIKGAASRKLAKEELADLAIELVEKRLKREALIRLENIDHTKENTDLAANQNYETLARYYEEAKDGFAWMPSRLEIDKAIKAALANGRFPLLVGEPGTGKSEQANAAARELTGELCVKLACTDSTGEHDLLFDTKILPGGGTFLEYGAAPKAFTGYESSEDTEPQYDHGRVLRLDEFLKINFNKSFGHLKEIGQKKPGDEMNEKIKHPVLPGSTIIATTNPAGTRHELKRMPPALEREFAEIEVPYLPMSHRDPELYDFMTFSLMNDKKYIPIAKSELAPAYVRKEVTGQKTSDGREIAAIEEIVPETNNMAHGALYRLAFAVKTIQDCYVADNPDKRKNYEATLPRYDATNKKIGVNGEPLTLKSSTLTPKEIAAWMKGYHKRFELPNKEMHTKTLSEWLRYKAGLFINQSPEDDRPKVEAIFRHFGILDPKPLLPNEEPMTRLDIGYLSPRVPRPVGLKKTTAVPKAGEAEASLPETRVVEAKDYVTVANERINVFPKGFAFDLPGSSKHYEIAYGQALKVKGKEASFAGVDGDGNAVILIGALVRKITKADFEKLLKKESLTTYEKTLSLLGGENIISGDDITKAFGITVENIKPIPFNEAEIKLHKALGHKLVYEVNRTPEGEPLTLAKLSELAGNNIIATNTDGTPKEYRLYKDQFDDTGKIKDAAWFSKETAMLSETPGGEWKFVSAEVIPGTESKNYIDQTDFLIKYVKDNIFKKTGLPVEYQKTIEAWNRDKPKIQQLITDAKWPEAAKALGEHPISQLLRESFTSTVYRTITLQKSRNQKILSSMYSRSCSFSSDGILVYFGVFGAGGAHVSGRRPVAAWSSMGAVFSRMKPLEIEL
;
A
#
# COMPACT_ATOMS: atom_id res chain seq x y z
N MET A 1 12.56 -37.29 -8.32
CA MET A 1 11.30 -36.98 -7.61
C MET A 1 11.30 -35.61 -6.93
N GLU A 2 12.36 -35.21 -6.22
CA GLU A 2 12.45 -33.82 -5.66
C GLU A 2 12.60 -32.70 -6.72
N ARG A 3 12.98 -33.02 -7.95
CA ARG A 3 13.06 -32.06 -9.07
C ARG A 3 11.71 -31.71 -9.72
N GLU A 4 10.60 -32.37 -9.35
CA GLU A 4 9.27 -32.10 -9.93
C GLU A 4 8.39 -31.14 -9.09
N LEU A 5 8.82 -30.74 -7.90
CA LEU A 5 8.00 -29.92 -6.98
C LEU A 5 8.28 -28.40 -7.03
N LYS A 6 9.11 -27.91 -7.95
CA LYS A 6 9.52 -26.49 -8.03
C LYS A 6 9.15 -25.75 -9.32
N ARG A 7 8.02 -26.08 -9.96
CA ARG A 7 7.50 -25.28 -11.07
C ARG A 7 6.02 -24.91 -10.85
N GLU A 8 5.79 -23.59 -10.88
CA GLU A 8 4.56 -22.81 -11.15
C GLU A 8 4.18 -21.83 -10.02
N ALA A 9 3.98 -20.53 -10.30
CA ALA A 9 2.97 -20.04 -11.23
C ALA A 9 3.23 -18.65 -11.84
N PRO A 10 2.88 -18.46 -13.13
CA PRO A 10 2.43 -17.17 -13.70
C PRO A 10 0.97 -17.21 -14.25
N LYS A 11 0.33 -16.02 -14.33
CA LYS A 11 -0.99 -15.63 -14.93
C LYS A 11 -2.27 -16.29 -14.33
N PRO A 12 -3.49 -15.69 -14.40
CA PRO A 12 -4.63 -16.13 -13.57
C PRO A 12 -5.04 -17.54 -13.98
N LYS A 13 -5.03 -18.42 -12.99
CA LYS A 13 -5.00 -19.87 -13.15
C LYS A 13 -6.38 -20.46 -12.89
N ASN A 14 -6.87 -21.22 -13.86
CA ASN A 14 -8.12 -21.97 -13.84
C ASN A 14 -8.12 -22.95 -12.66
N GLU A 15 -9.29 -23.41 -12.23
CA GLU A 15 -9.42 -24.39 -11.14
C GLU A 15 -8.51 -25.65 -11.33
N ALA A 16 -8.19 -26.00 -12.58
CA ALA A 16 -7.29 -27.10 -12.97
C ALA A 16 -5.85 -26.98 -12.43
N ASP A 17 -5.37 -25.76 -12.20
CA ASP A 17 -4.03 -25.54 -11.65
C ASP A 17 -3.98 -25.71 -10.12
N ILE A 18 -5.10 -25.43 -9.43
CA ILE A 18 -5.27 -25.77 -8.02
C ILE A 18 -5.22 -27.30 -7.90
N ASP A 19 -5.94 -28.00 -8.76
CA ASP A 19 -5.92 -29.47 -8.82
C ASP A 19 -4.51 -30.01 -9.06
N ARG A 20 -3.74 -29.39 -9.97
CA ARG A 20 -2.35 -29.78 -10.23
C ARG A 20 -1.44 -29.54 -9.02
N PHE A 21 -1.56 -28.39 -8.35
CA PHE A 21 -0.78 -28.09 -7.15
C PHE A 21 -1.10 -29.04 -6.00
N ILE A 22 -2.40 -29.28 -5.75
CA ILE A 22 -2.87 -30.21 -4.72
C ILE A 22 -2.42 -31.64 -5.05
N GLY A 23 -2.48 -32.03 -6.33
CA GLY A 23 -1.97 -33.31 -6.81
C GLY A 23 -0.47 -33.48 -6.56
N LEU A 24 0.34 -32.42 -6.71
CA LEU A 24 1.77 -32.44 -6.38
C LEU A 24 2.02 -32.54 -4.86
N VAL A 25 1.26 -31.83 -4.05
CA VAL A 25 1.40 -31.82 -2.58
C VAL A 25 1.01 -33.17 -1.96
N THR A 26 0.00 -33.84 -2.54
CA THR A 26 -0.56 -35.10 -2.03
C THR A 26 -0.02 -36.35 -2.75
N ARG A 27 0.91 -36.17 -3.71
CA ARG A 27 1.52 -37.27 -4.48
C ARG A 27 2.27 -38.21 -3.54
N ASP A 28 2.06 -39.51 -3.70
CA ASP A 28 2.74 -40.58 -2.95
C ASP A 28 2.51 -40.58 -1.42
N VAL A 29 1.58 -39.76 -0.91
CA VAL A 29 1.18 -39.71 0.50
C VAL A 29 -0.11 -40.50 0.70
N LYS A 30 -0.25 -41.29 1.77
CA LYS A 30 -1.54 -41.92 2.13
C LYS A 30 -2.41 -40.95 2.93
N ALA A 31 -3.72 -40.99 2.74
CA ALA A 31 -4.65 -40.20 3.55
C ALA A 31 -4.48 -40.59 5.02
N GLY A 32 -4.14 -39.60 5.85
CA GLY A 32 -3.95 -39.81 7.29
C GLY A 32 -5.27 -39.75 8.05
N THR A 33 -5.29 -40.25 9.27
CA THR A 33 -6.43 -40.07 10.17
C THR A 33 -6.50 -38.61 10.61
N LEU A 34 -7.55 -37.89 10.20
CA LEU A 34 -7.81 -36.57 10.75
C LEU A 34 -8.14 -36.69 12.25
N PRO A 35 -7.63 -35.79 13.10
CA PRO A 35 -8.03 -35.75 14.51
C PRO A 35 -9.56 -35.79 14.69
N LYS A 36 -10.06 -36.42 15.76
CA LYS A 36 -11.51 -36.65 15.95
C LYS A 36 -12.37 -35.38 15.84
N ARG A 37 -11.82 -34.20 16.17
CA ARG A 37 -12.48 -32.89 16.02
C ARG A 37 -12.89 -32.56 14.58
N TYR A 38 -12.24 -33.13 13.57
CA TYR A 38 -12.53 -32.85 12.16
C TYR A 38 -13.80 -33.55 11.67
N ALA A 39 -14.24 -34.62 12.32
CA ALA A 39 -15.48 -35.31 12.00
C ALA A 39 -16.72 -34.42 12.27
N THR A 40 -16.58 -33.41 13.14
CA THR A 40 -17.67 -32.50 13.52
C THR A 40 -17.67 -31.18 12.76
N LEU A 41 -16.69 -30.95 11.89
CA LEU A 41 -16.58 -29.73 11.08
C LEU A 41 -17.49 -29.80 9.84
N SER A 42 -18.08 -28.66 9.50
CA SER A 42 -18.78 -28.43 8.24
C SER A 42 -17.83 -28.46 7.04
N ALA A 43 -18.37 -28.60 5.82
CA ALA A 43 -17.58 -28.55 4.58
C ALA A 43 -16.81 -27.23 4.44
N ARG A 44 -17.41 -26.10 4.84
CA ARG A 44 -16.75 -24.78 4.93
C ARG A 44 -15.54 -24.79 5.85
N GLU A 45 -15.71 -25.24 7.10
CA GLU A 45 -14.62 -25.28 8.09
C GLU A 45 -13.48 -26.22 7.66
N LYS A 46 -13.82 -27.31 6.96
CA LYS A 46 -12.83 -28.20 6.35
C LYS A 46 -12.09 -27.53 5.19
N ALA A 47 -12.78 -26.77 4.35
CA ALA A 47 -12.17 -25.97 3.27
C ALA A 47 -11.21 -24.90 3.82
N GLU A 48 -11.59 -24.23 4.91
CA GLU A 48 -10.75 -23.26 5.62
C GLU A 48 -9.52 -23.93 6.25
N THR A 49 -9.72 -25.09 6.88
CA THR A 49 -8.62 -25.90 7.41
C THR A 49 -7.65 -26.30 6.30
N LEU A 50 -8.16 -26.71 5.14
CA LEU A 50 -7.35 -27.08 3.99
C LEU A 50 -6.49 -25.90 3.52
N TYR A 51 -7.07 -24.70 3.41
CA TYR A 51 -6.33 -23.47 3.12
C TYR A 51 -5.22 -23.21 4.16
N ASP A 52 -5.56 -23.36 5.44
CA ASP A 52 -4.61 -23.18 6.52
C ASP A 52 -3.43 -24.16 6.44
N PHE A 53 -3.69 -25.44 6.24
CA PHE A 53 -2.64 -26.44 6.12
C PHE A 53 -1.71 -26.19 4.94
N LEU A 54 -2.25 -25.75 3.79
CA LEU A 54 -1.45 -25.42 2.62
C LEU A 54 -0.55 -24.20 2.86
N LEU A 55 -1.05 -23.17 3.57
CA LEU A 55 -0.23 -22.03 3.96
C LEU A 55 0.86 -22.42 4.96
N THR A 56 0.55 -23.27 5.94
CA THR A 56 1.53 -23.77 6.90
C THR A 56 2.62 -24.56 6.19
N LEU A 57 2.26 -25.47 5.27
CA LEU A 57 3.21 -26.27 4.49
C LEU A 57 4.17 -25.38 3.66
N LYS A 58 3.66 -24.26 3.12
CA LYS A 58 4.48 -23.29 2.38
C LYS A 58 5.48 -22.54 3.29
N LEU A 59 5.12 -22.32 4.55
CA LEU A 59 5.96 -21.63 5.53
C LEU A 59 7.03 -22.56 6.13
N THR A 60 6.72 -23.84 6.36
CA THR A 60 7.63 -24.83 6.98
C THR A 60 8.62 -25.45 6.00
N GLY A 61 8.40 -25.37 4.68
CA GLY A 61 9.33 -25.87 3.65
C GLY A 61 10.69 -25.15 3.55
N LYS A 62 11.16 -24.47 4.61
CA LYS A 62 12.38 -23.64 4.66
C LYS A 62 13.38 -24.00 5.78
N LYS A 63 13.16 -25.00 6.64
CA LYS A 63 14.11 -25.39 7.71
C LYS A 63 14.16 -26.91 7.98
N ASP A 64 15.35 -27.35 8.42
CA ASP A 64 15.86 -28.57 9.10
C ASP A 64 15.10 -29.94 9.09
N ALA A 65 15.83 -31.03 9.38
CA ALA A 65 15.37 -32.42 9.27
C ALA A 65 14.28 -32.85 10.28
N GLU A 66 14.11 -32.14 11.41
CA GLU A 66 13.00 -32.38 12.36
C GLU A 66 11.62 -31.99 11.78
N ASP A 67 11.58 -31.18 10.71
CA ASP A 67 10.34 -30.75 10.05
C ASP A 67 9.79 -31.80 9.06
N GLU A 68 10.54 -32.85 8.70
CA GLU A 68 10.09 -33.83 7.70
C GLU A 68 8.91 -34.68 8.16
N GLU A 69 8.92 -35.18 9.39
CA GLU A 69 7.82 -35.98 9.95
C GLU A 69 6.55 -35.12 10.10
N ALA A 70 6.70 -33.90 10.61
CA ALA A 70 5.61 -32.93 10.72
C ALA A 70 5.02 -32.56 9.35
N GLN A 71 5.87 -32.39 8.33
CA GLN A 71 5.42 -32.16 6.95
C GLN A 71 4.69 -33.37 6.36
N GLN A 72 5.13 -34.60 6.66
CA GLN A 72 4.43 -35.81 6.21
C GLN A 72 3.06 -35.95 6.88
N ILE A 73 2.97 -35.69 8.18
CA ILE A 73 1.69 -35.64 8.90
C ILE A 73 0.78 -34.58 8.27
N LEU A 74 1.29 -33.37 8.01
CA LEU A 74 0.53 -32.28 7.42
C LEU A 74 0.03 -32.63 6.00
N LYS A 75 0.89 -33.20 5.14
CA LYS A 75 0.50 -33.67 3.80
C LYS A 75 -0.55 -34.78 3.85
N SER A 76 -0.45 -35.70 4.82
CA SER A 76 -1.43 -36.78 5.01
C SER A 76 -2.82 -36.23 5.41
N GLN A 77 -2.86 -35.18 6.23
CA GLN A 77 -4.09 -34.51 6.63
C GLN A 77 -4.67 -33.64 5.50
N ILE A 78 -3.81 -32.96 4.73
CA ILE A 78 -4.23 -32.26 3.49
C ILE A 78 -4.91 -33.25 2.55
N LYS A 79 -4.32 -34.44 2.33
CA LYS A 79 -4.92 -35.47 1.48
C LYS A 79 -6.29 -35.92 1.98
N ALA A 80 -6.43 -36.16 3.29
CA ALA A 80 -7.71 -36.54 3.87
C ALA A 80 -8.80 -35.46 3.72
N LEU A 81 -8.45 -34.17 3.77
CA LEU A 81 -9.39 -33.07 3.52
C LEU A 81 -9.73 -32.89 2.04
N VAL A 82 -8.81 -33.19 1.13
CA VAL A 82 -9.03 -33.14 -0.33
C VAL A 82 -9.96 -34.27 -0.81
N GLU A 83 -9.94 -35.42 -0.13
CA GLU A 83 -10.85 -36.55 -0.41
C GLU A 83 -12.31 -36.25 -0.01
N ASP A 84 -12.56 -35.25 0.84
CA ASP A 84 -13.89 -34.71 1.11
C ASP A 84 -14.33 -33.80 -0.06
N LYS A 85 -15.14 -34.37 -0.96
CA LYS A 85 -15.55 -33.72 -2.22
C LYS A 85 -16.22 -32.36 -2.02
N GLU A 86 -17.04 -32.22 -0.99
CA GLU A 86 -17.79 -30.99 -0.73
C GLU A 86 -16.86 -29.89 -0.21
N ALA A 87 -16.00 -30.23 0.75
CA ALA A 87 -14.99 -29.31 1.28
C ALA A 87 -13.99 -28.87 0.19
N TYR A 88 -13.54 -29.82 -0.64
CA TYR A 88 -12.59 -29.53 -1.72
C TYR A 88 -13.19 -28.64 -2.80
N ALA A 89 -14.47 -28.85 -3.17
CA ALA A 89 -15.17 -28.00 -4.13
C ALA A 89 -15.29 -26.55 -3.63
N LEU A 90 -15.68 -26.36 -2.36
CA LEU A 90 -15.75 -25.03 -1.74
C LEU A 90 -14.38 -24.34 -1.67
N PHE A 91 -13.33 -25.08 -1.30
CA PHE A 91 -11.96 -24.58 -1.30
C PHE A 91 -11.53 -24.14 -2.70
N ARG A 92 -11.73 -25.00 -3.70
CA ARG A 92 -11.33 -24.78 -5.10
C ARG A 92 -12.00 -23.53 -5.67
N LYS A 93 -13.29 -23.35 -5.44
CA LYS A 93 -14.04 -22.16 -5.87
C LYS A 93 -13.51 -20.90 -5.21
N SER A 94 -13.58 -20.82 -3.87
CA SER A 94 -13.23 -19.62 -3.10
C SER A 94 -11.77 -19.19 -3.32
N PHE A 95 -10.87 -20.16 -3.47
CA PHE A 95 -9.45 -19.89 -3.73
C PHE A 95 -9.18 -19.46 -5.18
N THR A 96 -9.98 -19.93 -6.14
CA THR A 96 -9.94 -19.41 -7.52
C THR A 96 -10.43 -17.97 -7.55
N ASP A 97 -11.57 -17.70 -6.91
CA ASP A 97 -12.17 -16.36 -6.84
C ASP A 97 -11.20 -15.35 -6.20
N ALA A 98 -10.60 -15.68 -5.05
CA ALA A 98 -9.60 -14.82 -4.40
C ALA A 98 -8.37 -14.51 -5.29
N ARG A 99 -7.98 -15.44 -6.18
CA ARG A 99 -6.88 -15.23 -7.12
C ARG A 99 -7.28 -14.38 -8.32
N LEU A 100 -8.51 -14.56 -8.83
CA LEU A 100 -9.06 -13.75 -9.90
C LEU A 100 -9.23 -12.30 -9.45
N GLU A 101 -9.85 -12.08 -8.28
CA GLU A 101 -9.97 -10.77 -7.63
C GLU A 101 -8.61 -10.07 -7.51
N SER A 102 -7.61 -10.78 -6.99
CA SER A 102 -6.25 -10.24 -6.86
C SER A 102 -5.60 -9.90 -8.21
N ALA A 103 -5.91 -10.64 -9.27
CA ALA A 103 -5.38 -10.40 -10.60
C ALA A 103 -6.06 -9.20 -11.27
N ASP A 104 -7.37 -9.03 -11.08
CA ASP A 104 -8.14 -7.94 -11.66
C ASP A 104 -7.85 -6.61 -10.95
N LEU A 105 -7.73 -6.60 -9.63
CA LEU A 105 -7.31 -5.42 -8.87
C LEU A 105 -5.96 -4.88 -9.35
N ARG A 106 -4.99 -5.76 -9.62
CA ARG A 106 -3.64 -5.35 -10.07
C ARG A 106 -3.62 -4.69 -11.45
N LYS A 107 -4.69 -4.82 -12.23
CA LYS A 107 -4.85 -4.14 -13.52
C LYS A 107 -5.38 -2.71 -13.37
N SER A 108 -5.92 -2.35 -12.20
CA SER A 108 -6.47 -1.01 -11.95
C SER A 108 -5.38 0.03 -11.68
N ASP A 109 -5.47 1.18 -12.34
CA ASP A 109 -4.56 2.31 -12.09
C ASP A 109 -4.72 2.84 -10.65
N LEU A 110 -5.95 2.84 -10.11
CA LEU A 110 -6.21 3.21 -8.72
C LEU A 110 -5.54 2.23 -7.73
N TYR A 111 -5.36 0.96 -8.11
CA TYR A 111 -4.60 0.01 -7.29
C TYR A 111 -3.12 0.37 -7.25
N VAL A 112 -2.54 0.76 -8.38
CA VAL A 112 -1.14 1.22 -8.44
C VAL A 112 -0.95 2.50 -7.63
N GLU A 113 -1.86 3.47 -7.79
CA GLU A 113 -1.86 4.69 -6.99
C GLU A 113 -1.98 4.40 -5.50
N SER A 114 -2.91 3.52 -5.11
CA SER A 114 -3.07 3.07 -3.73
C SER A 114 -1.79 2.45 -3.18
N LYS A 115 -1.12 1.58 -3.94
CA LYS A 115 0.10 0.91 -3.47
C LYS A 115 1.28 1.86 -3.34
N ASN A 116 1.42 2.81 -4.26
CA ASN A 116 2.42 3.87 -4.15
C ASN A 116 2.14 4.75 -2.92
N LEU A 117 0.88 5.15 -2.70
CA LEU A 117 0.49 5.94 -1.54
C LEU A 117 0.78 5.22 -0.22
N GLU A 118 0.54 3.91 -0.13
CA GLU A 118 0.89 3.10 1.04
C GLU A 118 2.40 3.07 1.28
N GLY A 119 3.21 2.90 0.22
CA GLY A 119 4.67 2.94 0.29
C GLY A 119 5.17 4.30 0.79
N GLU A 120 4.66 5.39 0.22
CA GLU A 120 5.00 6.76 0.63
C GLU A 120 4.66 7.04 2.10
N ILE A 121 3.46 6.65 2.55
CA ILE A 121 3.05 6.79 3.96
C ILE A 121 3.99 5.97 4.86
N GLY A 122 4.35 4.75 4.45
CA GLY A 122 5.28 3.90 5.20
C GLY A 122 6.65 4.54 5.38
N ASP A 123 7.24 5.03 4.29
CA ASP A 123 8.55 5.68 4.28
C ASP A 123 8.57 6.98 5.07
N LEU A 124 7.57 7.85 4.86
CA LEU A 124 7.42 9.10 5.59
C LEU A 124 7.23 8.86 7.09
N ASN A 125 6.41 7.88 7.46
CA ASN A 125 6.14 7.55 8.87
C ASN A 125 7.38 6.97 9.54
N GLY A 126 8.18 6.17 8.83
CA GLY A 126 9.47 5.67 9.31
C GLY A 126 10.46 6.81 9.58
N LYS A 127 10.59 7.76 8.63
CA LYS A 127 11.44 8.95 8.80
C LYS A 127 10.97 9.84 9.94
N TYR A 128 9.67 10.13 9.99
CA TYR A 128 9.05 10.94 11.04
C TYR A 128 9.35 10.37 12.43
N LYS A 129 9.05 9.08 12.66
CA LYS A 129 9.29 8.43 13.96
C LYS A 129 10.77 8.41 14.35
N GLN A 130 11.66 8.18 13.38
CA GLN A 130 13.10 8.17 13.65
C GLN A 130 13.62 9.56 14.02
N LEU A 131 13.18 10.60 13.30
CA LEU A 131 13.59 11.99 13.55
C LEU A 131 13.02 12.50 14.88
N GLU A 132 11.74 12.21 15.14
CA GLU A 132 11.05 12.55 16.39
C GLU A 132 11.77 11.96 17.61
N ARG A 133 12.07 10.66 17.57
CA ARG A 133 12.83 9.99 18.65
C ARG A 133 14.19 10.65 18.86
N LYS A 134 14.93 10.93 17.80
CA LYS A 134 16.26 11.57 17.89
C LYS A 134 16.19 12.98 18.47
N LEU A 135 15.14 13.73 18.16
CA LEU A 135 14.89 15.05 18.74
C LEU A 135 14.53 14.95 20.22
N PHE A 136 13.62 14.04 20.56
CA PHE A 136 13.13 13.85 21.92
C PHE A 136 14.22 13.37 22.88
N THR A 137 15.04 12.41 22.43
CA THR A 137 16.19 11.88 23.19
C THR A 137 17.47 12.72 23.04
N GLU A 138 17.37 13.91 22.45
CA GLU A 138 18.49 14.83 22.20
C GLU A 138 19.73 14.25 21.49
N LYS A 139 19.57 13.16 20.72
CA LYS A 139 20.64 12.58 19.91
C LYS A 139 21.12 13.51 18.77
N ILE A 140 20.34 14.56 18.46
CA ILE A 140 20.76 15.64 17.55
C ILE A 140 21.45 16.76 18.34
N LYS A 141 22.75 16.95 18.10
CA LYS A 141 23.59 17.94 18.78
C LYS A 141 23.59 19.29 18.04
N GLY A 142 23.64 20.38 18.79
CA GLY A 142 23.74 21.75 18.26
C GLY A 142 22.38 22.42 17.98
N ALA A 143 22.26 23.70 18.35
CA ALA A 143 21.01 24.46 18.23
C ALA A 143 20.50 24.59 16.78
N ALA A 144 21.42 24.78 15.83
CA ALA A 144 21.08 24.90 14.41
C ALA A 144 20.52 23.58 13.83
N SER A 145 21.19 22.45 14.10
CA SER A 145 20.73 21.13 13.64
C SER A 145 19.41 20.71 14.28
N ARG A 146 19.19 21.04 15.56
CA ARG A 146 17.90 20.82 16.23
C ARG A 146 16.79 21.67 15.61
N LYS A 147 17.07 22.92 15.24
CA LYS A 147 16.10 23.78 14.54
C LYS A 147 15.71 23.19 13.19
N LEU A 148 16.69 22.84 12.36
CA LEU A 148 16.46 22.21 11.04
C LEU A 148 15.68 20.90 11.15
N ALA A 149 16.04 20.05 12.12
CA ALA A 149 15.32 18.80 12.36
C ALA A 149 13.87 19.02 12.80
N LYS A 150 13.57 20.10 13.56
CA LYS A 150 12.18 20.46 13.91
C LYS A 150 11.40 20.96 12.69
N GLU A 151 12.03 21.72 11.81
CA GLU A 151 11.43 22.17 10.54
C GLU A 151 11.13 20.96 9.64
N GLU A 152 12.10 20.06 9.46
CA GLU A 152 11.91 18.81 8.70
C GLU A 152 10.82 17.91 9.32
N LEU A 153 10.76 17.82 10.65
CA LEU A 153 9.70 17.06 11.33
C LEU A 153 8.32 17.66 11.08
N ALA A 154 8.19 18.99 11.05
CA ALA A 154 6.94 19.67 10.75
C ALA A 154 6.50 19.44 9.29
N ASP A 155 7.45 19.51 8.34
CA ASP A 155 7.18 19.22 6.93
C ASP A 155 6.71 17.77 6.72
N LEU A 156 7.42 16.81 7.35
CA LEU A 156 7.03 15.39 7.33
C LEU A 156 5.64 15.17 7.95
N ALA A 157 5.29 15.90 9.02
CA ALA A 157 3.98 15.80 9.65
C ALA A 157 2.85 16.27 8.72
N ILE A 158 3.05 17.40 8.03
CA ILE A 158 2.08 17.95 7.07
C ILE A 158 1.88 16.95 5.93
N GLU A 159 2.97 16.47 5.33
CA GLU A 159 2.91 15.51 4.22
C GLU A 159 2.23 14.20 4.65
N LEU A 160 2.53 13.68 5.84
CA LEU A 160 1.88 12.48 6.39
C LEU A 160 0.37 12.64 6.56
N VAL A 161 -0.08 13.81 7.04
CA VAL A 161 -1.51 14.10 7.20
C VAL A 161 -2.20 14.13 5.84
N GLU A 162 -1.64 14.84 4.87
CA GLU A 162 -2.19 14.92 3.51
C GLU A 162 -2.32 13.54 2.86
N LYS A 163 -1.28 12.72 2.96
CA LYS A 163 -1.27 11.37 2.37
C LYS A 163 -2.24 10.43 3.07
N ARG A 164 -2.37 10.50 4.41
CA ARG A 164 -3.36 9.72 5.17
C ARG A 164 -4.79 10.11 4.82
N LEU A 165 -5.08 11.41 4.67
CA LEU A 165 -6.38 11.90 4.22
C LEU A 165 -6.70 11.39 2.82
N LYS A 166 -5.74 11.44 1.89
CA LYS A 166 -5.91 10.87 0.55
C LYS A 166 -6.22 9.37 0.60
N ARG A 167 -5.57 8.61 1.49
CA ARG A 167 -5.83 7.18 1.68
C ARG A 167 -7.24 6.92 2.22
N GLU A 168 -7.70 7.70 3.18
CA GLU A 168 -9.06 7.58 3.72
C GLU A 168 -10.13 7.93 2.67
N ALA A 169 -9.89 8.97 1.88
CA ALA A 169 -10.75 9.35 0.76
C ALA A 169 -10.87 8.22 -0.28
N LEU A 170 -9.77 7.50 -0.56
CA LEU A 170 -9.80 6.31 -1.43
C LEU A 170 -10.62 5.16 -0.85
N ILE A 171 -10.47 4.85 0.46
CA ILE A 171 -11.26 3.78 1.12
C ILE A 171 -12.76 4.11 1.07
N ARG A 172 -13.11 5.39 1.18
CA ARG A 172 -14.50 5.87 1.14
C ARG A 172 -15.01 6.17 -0.27
N LEU A 173 -14.14 6.06 -1.28
CA LEU A 173 -14.41 6.48 -2.66
C LEU A 173 -14.97 7.91 -2.75
N GLU A 174 -14.43 8.84 -1.97
CA GLU A 174 -14.87 10.23 -2.00
C GLU A 174 -14.62 10.83 -3.39
N ASN A 175 -15.70 11.27 -4.06
CA ASN A 175 -15.69 11.76 -5.44
C ASN A 175 -15.26 10.72 -6.49
N ILE A 176 -15.38 9.43 -6.19
CA ILE A 176 -15.11 8.31 -7.11
C ILE A 176 -16.39 7.47 -7.21
N ASP A 177 -16.75 7.00 -8.40
CA ASP A 177 -17.93 6.14 -8.55
C ASP A 177 -17.79 4.84 -7.78
N HIS A 178 -18.87 4.40 -7.13
CA HIS A 178 -18.94 3.13 -6.43
C HIS A 178 -19.19 1.96 -7.41
N THR A 179 -18.43 1.87 -8.50
CA THR A 179 -18.44 0.69 -9.37
C THR A 179 -17.82 -0.50 -8.64
N LYS A 180 -18.11 -1.73 -9.10
CA LYS A 180 -17.56 -2.94 -8.49
C LYS A 180 -16.02 -2.89 -8.39
N GLU A 181 -15.36 -2.43 -9.43
CA GLU A 181 -13.90 -2.36 -9.49
C GLU A 181 -13.32 -1.41 -8.42
N ASN A 182 -13.96 -0.25 -8.24
CA ASN A 182 -13.53 0.75 -7.27
C ASN A 182 -13.85 0.32 -5.84
N THR A 183 -15.03 -0.25 -5.60
CA THR A 183 -15.41 -0.76 -4.28
C THR A 183 -14.57 -1.98 -3.89
N ASP A 184 -14.18 -2.83 -4.85
CA ASP A 184 -13.25 -3.95 -4.61
C ASP A 184 -11.86 -3.42 -4.21
N LEU A 185 -11.39 -2.34 -4.84
CA LEU A 185 -10.15 -1.69 -4.44
C LEU A 185 -10.23 -1.12 -3.01
N ALA A 186 -11.30 -0.39 -2.70
CA ALA A 186 -11.55 0.15 -1.37
C ALA A 186 -11.62 -0.97 -0.32
N ALA A 187 -12.28 -2.09 -0.64
CA ALA A 187 -12.30 -3.29 0.19
C ALA A 187 -10.89 -3.84 0.41
N ASN A 188 -10.08 -3.98 -0.65
CA ASN A 188 -8.70 -4.44 -0.52
C ASN A 188 -7.86 -3.50 0.37
N GLN A 189 -8.00 -2.18 0.25
CA GLN A 189 -7.33 -1.22 1.13
C GLN A 189 -7.77 -1.34 2.59
N ASN A 190 -9.06 -1.58 2.82
CA ASN A 190 -9.58 -1.80 4.17
C ASN A 190 -9.05 -3.13 4.75
N TYR A 191 -8.95 -4.19 3.94
CA TYR A 191 -8.29 -5.44 4.35
C TYR A 191 -6.84 -5.20 4.80
N GLU A 192 -6.05 -4.47 4.01
CA GLU A 192 -4.66 -4.12 4.35
C GLU A 192 -4.60 -3.27 5.64
N THR A 193 -5.60 -2.41 5.87
CA THR A 193 -5.75 -1.64 7.11
C THR A 193 -5.96 -2.55 8.32
N LEU A 194 -6.91 -3.48 8.24
CA LEU A 194 -7.18 -4.44 9.31
C LEU A 194 -5.97 -5.35 9.57
N ALA A 195 -5.29 -5.79 8.52
CA ALA A 195 -4.07 -6.58 8.61
C ALA A 195 -2.94 -5.81 9.31
N ARG A 196 -2.79 -4.50 9.06
CA ARG A 196 -1.84 -3.65 9.78
C ARG A 196 -2.20 -3.55 11.25
N TYR A 197 -3.46 -3.25 11.58
CA TYR A 197 -3.90 -3.18 12.99
C TYR A 197 -3.70 -4.49 13.73
N TYR A 198 -3.92 -5.63 13.06
CA TYR A 198 -3.62 -6.94 13.62
C TYR A 198 -2.14 -7.09 14.01
N GLU A 199 -1.22 -6.69 13.14
CA GLU A 199 0.22 -6.74 13.44
C GLU A 199 0.60 -5.77 14.57
N GLU A 200 0.13 -4.52 14.52
CA GLU A 200 0.38 -3.53 15.58
C GLU A 200 -0.16 -4.02 16.94
N ALA A 201 -1.33 -4.65 16.96
CA ALA A 201 -1.93 -5.21 18.18
C ALA A 201 -1.11 -6.36 18.79
N LYS A 202 -0.23 -7.04 18.03
CA LYS A 202 0.71 -8.03 18.58
C LYS A 202 1.75 -7.37 19.48
N ASP A 203 2.13 -6.14 19.15
CA ASP A 203 3.06 -5.32 19.95
C ASP A 203 2.36 -4.64 21.13
N GLY A 204 1.06 -4.93 21.33
CA GLY A 204 0.25 -4.50 22.48
C GLY A 204 -0.65 -3.29 22.21
N PHE A 205 -0.60 -2.69 21.03
CA PHE A 205 -1.40 -1.49 20.72
C PHE A 205 -1.60 -1.29 19.22
N ALA A 206 -2.83 -1.01 18.77
CA ALA A 206 -3.13 -0.67 17.38
C ALA A 206 -3.35 0.84 17.22
N TRP A 207 -2.67 1.45 16.26
CA TRP A 207 -2.73 2.88 15.96
C TRP A 207 -3.95 3.22 15.09
N MET A 208 -5.12 3.06 15.67
CA MET A 208 -6.41 3.38 15.06
C MET A 208 -6.66 4.90 15.01
N PRO A 209 -7.59 5.42 14.18
CA PRO A 209 -7.78 6.85 13.98
C PRO A 209 -7.97 7.65 15.27
N SER A 210 -8.85 7.20 16.17
CA SER A 210 -9.05 7.87 17.47
C SER A 210 -7.78 7.90 18.34
N ARG A 211 -6.92 6.87 18.23
CA ARG A 211 -5.68 6.73 19.00
C ARG A 211 -4.54 7.57 18.47
N LEU A 212 -4.52 7.80 17.16
CA LEU A 212 -3.59 8.72 16.51
C LEU A 212 -3.88 10.18 16.91
N GLU A 213 -5.14 10.58 17.02
CA GLU A 213 -5.50 11.93 17.49
C GLU A 213 -5.09 12.17 18.96
N ILE A 214 -5.25 11.16 19.81
CA ILE A 214 -4.77 11.23 21.20
C ILE A 214 -3.25 11.37 21.26
N ASP A 215 -2.52 10.63 20.43
CA ASP A 215 -1.05 10.73 20.36
C ASP A 215 -0.56 12.09 19.86
N LYS A 216 -1.24 12.68 18.88
CA LYS A 216 -0.99 14.07 18.47
C LYS A 216 -1.17 15.03 19.64
N ALA A 217 -2.22 14.87 20.44
CA ALA A 217 -2.45 15.70 21.63
C ALA A 217 -1.36 15.51 22.70
N ILE A 218 -0.90 14.27 22.92
CA ILE A 218 0.22 13.96 23.83
C ILE A 218 1.48 14.70 23.38
N LYS A 219 1.82 14.59 22.09
CA LYS A 219 3.00 15.22 21.50
C LYS A 219 2.92 16.75 21.55
N ALA A 220 1.74 17.31 21.27
CA ALA A 220 1.50 18.75 21.39
C ALA A 220 1.63 19.25 22.84
N ALA A 221 1.15 18.50 23.83
CA ALA A 221 1.31 18.84 25.24
C ALA A 221 2.80 18.88 25.64
N LEU A 222 3.55 17.84 25.28
CA LEU A 222 4.99 17.75 25.55
C LEU A 222 5.79 18.87 24.88
N ALA A 223 5.46 19.19 23.62
CA ALA A 223 6.09 20.29 22.89
C ALA A 223 5.87 21.67 23.55
N ASN A 224 4.74 21.83 24.24
CA ASN A 224 4.39 23.01 25.01
C ASN A 224 4.92 23.00 26.46
N GLY A 225 5.76 22.03 26.80
CA GLY A 225 6.35 21.89 28.14
C GLY A 225 5.37 21.45 29.22
N ARG A 226 4.23 20.84 28.84
CA ARG A 226 3.23 20.31 29.77
C ARG A 226 3.23 18.80 29.77
N PHE A 227 3.01 18.20 30.94
CA PHE A 227 2.87 16.76 31.09
C PHE A 227 1.48 16.29 30.65
N PRO A 228 1.37 15.33 29.72
CA PRO A 228 0.07 14.77 29.35
C PRO A 228 -0.60 14.08 30.53
N LEU A 229 -1.88 14.40 30.78
CA LEU A 229 -2.77 13.65 31.68
C LEU A 229 -3.87 13.01 30.86
N LEU A 230 -3.80 11.69 30.68
CA LEU A 230 -4.81 10.92 29.97
C LEU A 230 -6.00 10.65 30.90
N VAL A 231 -7.14 11.26 30.60
CA VAL A 231 -8.38 11.19 31.40
C VAL A 231 -9.42 10.38 30.64
N GLY A 232 -10.00 9.38 31.28
CA GLY A 232 -11.06 8.57 30.65
C GLY A 232 -11.56 7.50 31.59
N GLU A 233 -12.71 6.90 31.29
CA GLU A 233 -13.28 5.84 32.13
C GLU A 233 -12.35 4.61 32.24
N PRO A 234 -12.55 3.74 33.25
CA PRO A 234 -11.81 2.49 33.37
C PRO A 234 -11.87 1.66 32.09
N GLY A 235 -10.73 1.15 31.64
CA GLY A 235 -10.67 0.27 30.47
C GLY A 235 -10.81 0.95 29.11
N THR A 236 -10.68 2.28 29.00
CA THR A 236 -10.65 2.96 27.69
C THR A 236 -9.33 2.78 26.91
N GLY A 237 -8.28 2.24 27.55
CA GLY A 237 -6.95 2.02 26.95
C GLY A 237 -5.90 3.08 27.29
N LYS A 238 -6.10 3.88 28.34
CA LYS A 238 -5.19 4.99 28.75
C LYS A 238 -3.75 4.52 28.99
N SER A 239 -3.59 3.43 29.72
CA SER A 239 -2.29 2.89 30.12
C SER A 239 -1.54 2.32 28.91
N GLU A 240 -2.25 1.65 28.01
CA GLU A 240 -1.72 1.13 26.75
C GLU A 240 -1.33 2.26 25.79
N GLN A 241 -2.14 3.31 25.67
CA GLN A 241 -1.82 4.52 24.89
C GLN A 241 -0.55 5.20 25.41
N ALA A 242 -0.40 5.37 26.73
CA ALA A 242 0.79 5.97 27.32
C ALA A 242 2.06 5.14 27.01
N ASN A 243 1.96 3.81 27.12
CA ASN A 243 3.05 2.90 26.78
C ASN A 243 3.41 2.96 25.29
N ALA A 244 2.41 3.04 24.41
CA ALA A 244 2.61 3.15 22.97
C ALA A 244 3.32 4.47 22.60
N ALA A 245 2.87 5.59 23.17
CA ALA A 245 3.51 6.89 23.00
C ALA A 245 4.95 6.90 23.52
N ALA A 246 5.22 6.31 24.69
CA ALA A 246 6.58 6.18 25.21
C ALA A 246 7.49 5.39 24.26
N ARG A 247 7.01 4.27 23.72
CA ARG A 247 7.79 3.47 22.75
C ARG A 247 8.08 4.23 21.46
N GLU A 248 7.19 5.10 21.00
CA GLU A 248 7.49 5.99 19.87
C GLU A 248 8.57 7.00 20.23
N LEU A 249 8.38 7.72 21.33
CA LEU A 249 9.23 8.83 21.78
C LEU A 249 10.64 8.39 22.17
N THR A 250 10.78 7.26 22.86
CA THR A 250 12.06 6.81 23.44
C THR A 250 12.53 5.46 22.90
N GLY A 251 11.64 4.66 22.30
CA GLY A 251 11.93 3.26 21.96
C GLY A 251 11.61 2.28 23.10
N GLU A 252 11.32 2.78 24.30
CA GLU A 252 11.13 1.99 25.52
C GLU A 252 9.70 2.10 26.08
N LEU A 253 9.29 1.12 26.88
CA LEU A 253 8.04 1.23 27.65
C LEU A 253 8.18 2.20 28.83
N CYS A 254 7.06 2.68 29.34
CA CYS A 254 7.07 3.52 30.53
C CYS A 254 7.58 2.79 31.77
N VAL A 255 8.27 3.52 32.64
CA VAL A 255 8.44 3.12 34.05
C VAL A 255 7.13 3.41 34.76
N LYS A 256 6.43 2.38 35.23
CA LYS A 256 5.09 2.52 35.83
C LYS A 256 5.19 2.80 37.33
N LEU A 257 4.42 3.79 37.80
CA LEU A 257 4.07 3.99 39.19
C LEU A 257 2.55 3.95 39.36
N ALA A 258 2.04 3.02 40.17
CA ALA A 258 0.62 2.99 40.53
C ALA A 258 0.37 3.92 41.71
N CYS A 259 -0.40 4.98 41.49
CA CYS A 259 -0.65 6.03 42.48
C CYS A 259 -1.77 5.65 43.46
N THR A 260 -1.53 5.93 44.74
CA THR A 260 -2.47 5.77 45.86
C THR A 260 -2.29 6.92 46.85
N ASP A 261 -3.15 7.01 47.87
CA ASP A 261 -3.03 7.99 48.95
C ASP A 261 -1.73 7.87 49.77
N SER A 262 -1.06 6.72 49.69
CA SER A 262 0.22 6.45 50.35
C SER A 262 1.44 6.74 49.49
N THR A 263 1.28 6.93 48.18
CA THR A 263 2.39 7.22 47.26
C THR A 263 3.14 8.46 47.74
N GLY A 264 4.42 8.32 48.03
CA GLY A 264 5.26 9.38 48.61
C GLY A 264 6.71 9.35 48.13
N GLU A 265 7.63 9.86 48.96
CA GLU A 265 9.07 9.93 48.64
C GLU A 265 9.66 8.56 48.27
N HIS A 266 9.30 7.51 49.02
CA HIS A 266 9.84 6.16 48.80
C HIS A 266 9.51 5.59 47.42
N ASP A 267 8.27 5.74 46.95
CA ASP A 267 7.84 5.21 45.66
C ASP A 267 8.33 6.06 44.49
N LEU A 268 8.38 7.39 44.69
CA LEU A 268 8.77 8.35 43.65
C LEU A 268 10.28 8.42 43.48
N LEU A 269 11.03 8.50 44.58
CA LEU A 269 12.45 8.88 44.58
C LEU A 269 13.36 7.74 45.02
N PHE A 270 13.30 7.23 46.25
CA PHE A 270 14.19 6.14 46.70
C PHE A 270 13.79 5.52 48.04
N ASP A 271 14.24 4.29 48.27
CA ASP A 271 14.27 3.63 49.58
C ASP A 271 15.71 3.33 50.00
N THR A 272 15.99 3.31 51.30
CA THR A 272 17.33 2.98 51.83
C THR A 272 17.40 1.50 52.18
N LYS A 273 18.26 0.74 51.51
CA LYS A 273 18.46 -0.70 51.73
C LYS A 273 19.80 -0.97 52.40
N ILE A 274 19.88 -2.07 53.15
CA ILE A 274 21.08 -2.50 53.88
C ILE A 274 21.73 -3.67 53.13
N LEU A 275 23.03 -3.60 52.90
CA LEU A 275 23.80 -4.68 52.28
C LEU A 275 24.02 -5.85 53.26
N PRO A 276 24.13 -7.10 52.77
CA PRO A 276 24.39 -8.28 53.61
C PRO A 276 25.65 -8.21 54.49
N GLY A 277 26.62 -7.33 54.16
CA GLY A 277 27.88 -7.14 54.88
C GLY A 277 27.97 -5.89 55.77
N GLY A 278 26.88 -5.11 55.90
CA GLY A 278 26.87 -3.80 56.55
C GLY A 278 27.24 -2.67 55.58
N GLY A 279 26.43 -1.60 55.58
CA GLY A 279 26.45 -0.52 54.59
C GLY A 279 25.04 -0.29 54.04
N THR A 280 24.73 0.94 53.63
CA THR A 280 23.42 1.29 53.06
C THR A 280 23.56 1.85 51.64
N PHE A 281 22.63 1.49 50.77
CA PHE A 281 22.51 2.08 49.44
C PHE A 281 21.08 2.57 49.20
N LEU A 282 20.91 3.43 48.19
CA LEU A 282 19.60 3.92 47.78
C LEU A 282 19.09 3.06 46.63
N GLU A 283 18.01 2.32 46.85
CA GLU A 283 17.23 1.70 45.79
C GLU A 283 16.33 2.78 45.18
N TYR A 284 16.39 2.98 43.86
CA TYR A 284 15.67 4.08 43.25
C TYR A 284 14.18 3.79 43.11
N GLY A 285 13.37 4.84 43.29
CA GLY A 285 11.96 4.87 42.98
C GLY A 285 11.70 5.05 41.49
N ALA A 286 10.44 5.21 41.13
CA ALA A 286 10.03 5.22 39.72
C ALA A 286 10.60 6.41 38.93
N ALA A 287 10.72 7.60 39.52
CA ALA A 287 11.17 8.79 38.81
C ALA A 287 12.66 8.73 38.47
N PRO A 288 13.59 8.43 39.40
CA PRO A 288 15.01 8.32 39.04
C PRO A 288 15.29 7.17 38.07
N LYS A 289 14.58 6.04 38.16
CA LYS A 289 14.69 4.94 37.17
C LYS A 289 14.29 5.35 35.77
N ALA A 290 13.30 6.24 35.65
CA ALA A 290 12.90 6.80 34.36
C ALA A 290 13.88 7.89 33.89
N PHE A 291 14.30 8.79 34.78
CA PHE A 291 15.01 10.00 34.42
C PHE A 291 16.52 9.77 34.28
N THR A 292 17.11 8.87 35.05
CA THR A 292 18.57 8.64 35.08
C THR A 292 18.99 7.35 34.39
N GLY A 293 18.09 6.38 34.23
CA GLY A 293 18.40 5.06 33.69
C GLY A 293 19.09 4.09 34.67
N TYR A 294 19.39 4.53 35.89
CA TYR A 294 19.96 3.70 36.95
C TYR A 294 18.86 3.08 37.83
N GLU A 295 19.09 1.88 38.37
CA GLU A 295 18.18 1.20 39.29
C GLU A 295 18.53 1.48 40.76
N SER A 296 19.79 1.82 41.05
CA SER A 296 20.27 2.11 42.42
C SER A 296 21.45 3.10 42.45
N SER A 297 21.84 3.54 43.65
CA SER A 297 23.07 4.32 43.85
C SER A 297 24.37 3.51 43.75
N GLU A 298 24.31 2.17 43.66
CA GLU A 298 25.51 1.32 43.49
C GLU A 298 25.86 1.08 42.02
N ASP A 299 24.92 1.34 41.14
CA ASP A 299 25.06 1.13 39.71
C ASP A 299 26.12 2.10 39.13
N THR A 300 27.12 1.58 38.45
CA THR A 300 28.22 2.38 37.87
C THR A 300 27.91 2.90 36.47
N GLU A 301 26.98 2.25 35.77
CA GLU A 301 26.51 2.62 34.43
C GLU A 301 24.98 2.55 34.37
N PRO A 302 24.31 3.43 33.61
CA PRO A 302 22.86 3.36 33.45
C PRO A 302 22.49 2.17 32.57
N GLN A 303 21.32 1.59 32.81
CA GLN A 303 20.77 0.54 31.94
C GLN A 303 20.36 1.08 30.55
N TYR A 304 20.17 2.39 30.42
CA TYR A 304 19.69 3.05 29.21
C TYR A 304 20.56 4.27 28.90
N ASP A 305 20.81 4.53 27.61
CA ASP A 305 21.63 5.66 27.16
C ASP A 305 20.86 6.99 27.07
N HIS A 306 19.58 6.97 27.44
CA HIS A 306 18.62 8.06 27.39
C HIS A 306 17.57 7.91 28.50
N GLY A 307 16.87 9.02 28.78
CA GLY A 307 15.74 9.05 29.69
C GLY A 307 14.51 8.34 29.11
N ARG A 308 13.68 7.81 30.00
CA ARG A 308 12.42 7.12 29.71
C ARG A 308 11.23 7.91 30.24
N VAL A 309 10.04 7.49 29.83
CA VAL A 309 8.79 8.09 30.31
C VAL A 309 8.38 7.48 31.65
N LEU A 310 8.17 8.32 32.67
CA LEU A 310 7.49 7.94 33.91
C LEU A 310 5.99 7.96 33.68
N ARG A 311 5.31 6.84 33.93
CA ARG A 311 3.85 6.78 33.92
C ARG A 311 3.26 6.79 35.31
N LEU A 312 2.58 7.89 35.65
CA LEU A 312 1.80 8.01 36.89
C LEU A 312 0.39 7.47 36.64
N ASP A 313 0.16 6.21 36.99
CA ASP A 313 -1.12 5.52 36.79
C ASP A 313 -2.08 5.88 37.94
N GLU A 314 -3.34 6.24 37.65
CA GLU A 314 -4.33 6.69 38.64
C GLU A 314 -3.89 7.95 39.42
N PHE A 315 -3.29 8.91 38.72
CA PHE A 315 -2.62 10.08 39.30
C PHE A 315 -3.45 10.88 40.30
N LEU A 316 -4.77 11.04 40.09
CA LEU A 316 -5.61 11.82 41.00
C LEU A 316 -5.89 11.12 42.34
N LYS A 317 -5.47 9.86 42.53
CA LYS A 317 -5.54 9.14 43.80
C LYS A 317 -4.41 9.49 44.77
N ILE A 318 -3.44 10.31 44.39
CA ILE A 318 -2.36 10.68 45.30
C ILE A 318 -2.82 11.67 46.37
N ASN A 319 -2.17 11.59 47.52
CA ASN A 319 -2.21 12.68 48.48
C ASN A 319 -1.28 13.82 48.03
N PHE A 320 -1.84 14.84 47.37
CA PHE A 320 -1.08 15.98 46.89
C PHE A 320 -0.28 16.70 47.99
N ASN A 321 -0.72 16.71 49.25
CA ASN A 321 0.04 17.36 50.32
C ASN A 321 1.38 16.66 50.61
N LYS A 322 1.47 15.35 50.36
CA LYS A 322 2.71 14.57 50.57
C LYS A 322 3.62 14.58 49.35
N SER A 323 3.05 14.58 48.15
CA SER A 323 3.79 14.25 46.92
C SER A 323 3.97 15.44 45.97
N PHE A 324 3.26 16.54 46.19
CA PHE A 324 3.34 17.74 45.34
C PHE A 324 4.75 18.32 45.27
N GLY A 325 5.45 18.41 46.41
CA GLY A 325 6.82 18.93 46.46
C GLY A 325 7.78 18.13 45.57
N HIS A 326 7.75 16.80 45.70
CA HIS A 326 8.58 15.89 44.91
C HIS A 326 8.21 15.91 43.43
N LEU A 327 6.92 15.89 43.08
CA LEU A 327 6.49 15.95 41.67
C LEU A 327 6.90 17.26 41.00
N LYS A 328 6.82 18.37 41.73
CA LYS A 328 7.28 19.67 41.24
C LYS A 328 8.80 19.70 41.05
N GLU A 329 9.55 19.13 42.00
CA GLU A 329 11.01 18.99 41.87
C GLU A 329 11.37 18.17 40.62
N ILE A 330 10.76 16.99 40.45
CA ILE A 330 10.98 16.11 39.29
C ILE A 330 10.64 16.84 37.98
N GLY A 331 9.49 17.51 37.93
CA GLY A 331 9.03 18.20 36.73
C GLY A 331 9.90 19.38 36.29
N GLN A 332 10.71 19.93 37.20
CA GLN A 332 11.64 21.02 36.91
C GLN A 332 13.03 20.55 36.45
N LYS A 333 13.32 19.24 36.55
CA LYS A 333 14.64 18.70 36.17
C LYS A 333 14.85 18.77 34.67
N LYS A 334 16.05 19.17 34.29
CA LYS A 334 16.53 19.22 32.91
C LYS A 334 17.65 18.20 32.70
N PRO A 335 17.91 17.80 31.45
CA PRO A 335 19.03 16.92 31.16
C PRO A 335 20.36 17.50 31.69
N GLY A 336 21.11 16.69 32.43
CA GLY A 336 22.36 17.05 33.10
C GLY A 336 22.21 17.50 34.56
N ASP A 337 21.01 17.81 35.04
CA ASP A 337 20.79 18.14 36.45
C ASP A 337 20.97 16.90 37.33
N GLU A 338 21.40 17.08 38.58
CA GLU A 338 21.30 16.02 39.60
C GLU A 338 19.83 15.70 39.87
N MET A 339 19.47 14.41 39.87
CA MET A 339 18.08 13.98 40.00
C MET A 339 17.44 14.44 41.32
N ASN A 340 18.17 14.37 42.43
CA ASN A 340 17.73 14.84 43.74
C ASN A 340 18.96 15.10 44.63
N GLU A 341 18.83 15.85 45.72
CA GLU A 341 19.95 16.14 46.64
C GLU A 341 20.68 14.86 47.12
N LYS A 342 19.95 13.75 47.27
CA LYS A 342 20.49 12.43 47.64
C LYS A 342 20.81 11.51 46.44
N ILE A 343 20.33 11.85 45.25
CA ILE A 343 20.50 11.07 44.02
C ILE A 343 21.34 11.88 43.02
N LYS A 344 22.65 11.61 43.03
CA LYS A 344 23.65 12.35 42.25
C LYS A 344 23.75 11.92 40.78
N HIS A 345 23.12 10.82 40.40
CA HIS A 345 23.07 10.42 38.98
C HIS A 345 22.35 11.48 38.14
N PRO A 346 22.92 11.87 36.99
CA PRO A 346 22.39 12.96 36.19
C PRO A 346 21.11 12.54 35.45
N VAL A 347 20.21 13.49 35.26
CA VAL A 347 19.03 13.30 34.42
C VAL A 347 19.45 13.18 32.95
N LEU A 348 18.98 12.13 32.29
CA LEU A 348 19.25 11.83 30.90
C LEU A 348 18.22 12.53 29.97
N PRO A 349 18.63 12.92 28.74
CA PRO A 349 17.69 13.49 27.78
C PRO A 349 16.59 12.50 27.35
N GLY A 350 15.38 12.99 27.10
CA GLY A 350 14.22 12.15 26.74
C GLY A 350 13.38 11.68 27.94
N SER A 351 13.69 12.12 29.16
CA SER A 351 12.86 11.87 30.33
C SER A 351 11.64 12.79 30.38
N THR A 352 10.44 12.23 30.62
CA THR A 352 9.21 13.03 30.85
C THR A 352 8.19 12.23 31.65
N ILE A 353 7.04 12.84 31.95
CA ILE A 353 5.92 12.24 32.65
C ILE A 353 4.70 12.15 31.72
N ILE A 354 4.03 11.01 31.71
CA ILE A 354 2.66 10.85 31.19
C ILE A 354 1.80 10.28 32.31
N ALA A 355 0.81 11.03 32.77
CA ALA A 355 -0.11 10.58 33.80
C ALA A 355 -1.39 9.98 33.19
N THR A 356 -2.02 9.06 33.92
CA THR A 356 -3.36 8.54 33.58
C THR A 356 -4.27 8.68 34.79
N THR A 357 -5.57 8.90 34.56
CA THR A 357 -6.55 8.93 35.64
C THR A 357 -7.96 8.64 35.12
N ASN A 358 -8.83 8.22 36.03
CA ASN A 358 -10.28 8.29 35.79
C ASN A 358 -10.76 9.74 35.95
N PRO A 359 -11.92 10.12 35.36
CA PRO A 359 -12.42 11.48 35.44
C PRO A 359 -12.67 11.91 36.89
N ALA A 360 -12.27 13.14 37.22
CA ALA A 360 -12.64 13.76 38.49
C ALA A 360 -14.17 13.92 38.56
N GLY A 361 -14.74 13.75 39.76
CA GLY A 361 -16.18 13.86 39.96
C GLY A 361 -16.73 12.86 40.97
N THR A 362 -18.04 12.92 41.16
CA THR A 362 -18.79 12.19 42.20
C THR A 362 -18.68 10.68 42.05
N ARG A 363 -18.65 10.15 40.82
CA ARG A 363 -18.60 8.71 40.58
C ARG A 363 -17.34 8.03 41.11
N HIS A 364 -16.18 8.62 40.85
CA HIS A 364 -14.88 8.04 41.23
C HIS A 364 -14.37 8.58 42.57
N GLU A 365 -15.13 9.50 43.20
CA GLU A 365 -14.75 10.23 44.41
C GLU A 365 -13.39 10.95 44.28
N LEU A 366 -13.00 11.27 43.05
CA LEU A 366 -11.73 11.91 42.75
C LEU A 366 -11.88 13.43 42.75
N LYS A 367 -11.00 14.08 43.51
CA LYS A 367 -10.89 15.54 43.49
C LYS A 367 -10.23 16.00 42.19
N ARG A 368 -10.62 17.19 41.73
CA ARG A 368 -9.91 17.86 40.65
C ARG A 368 -8.49 18.17 41.06
N MET A 369 -7.62 18.27 40.06
CA MET A 369 -6.22 18.61 40.26
C MET A 369 -6.11 20.01 40.90
N PRO A 370 -5.16 20.24 41.82
CA PRO A 370 -4.92 21.58 42.35
C PRO A 370 -4.53 22.57 41.23
N PRO A 371 -4.99 23.84 41.27
CA PRO A 371 -4.71 24.82 40.20
C PRO A 371 -3.23 25.04 39.87
N ALA A 372 -2.34 24.79 40.84
CA ALA A 372 -0.90 24.87 40.64
C ALA A 372 -0.36 23.74 39.73
N LEU A 373 -0.91 22.53 39.83
CA LEU A 373 -0.54 21.40 38.95
C LEU A 373 -1.31 21.42 37.63
N GLU A 374 -2.53 21.95 37.59
CA GLU A 374 -3.31 22.09 36.34
C GLU A 374 -2.54 22.87 35.27
N ARG A 375 -1.64 23.78 35.66
CA ARG A 375 -0.77 24.52 34.73
C ARG A 375 0.31 23.64 34.11
N GLU A 376 0.84 22.69 34.88
CA GLU A 376 1.91 21.77 34.46
C GLU A 376 1.38 20.61 33.62
N PHE A 377 0.13 20.18 33.84
CA PHE A 377 -0.48 19.06 33.12
C PHE A 377 -1.44 19.52 32.03
N ALA A 378 -1.42 18.86 30.87
CA ALA A 378 -2.43 19.01 29.83
C ALA A 378 -3.40 17.82 29.86
N GLU A 379 -4.67 18.06 30.21
CA GLU A 379 -5.69 17.02 30.18
C GLU A 379 -6.06 16.63 28.75
N ILE A 380 -6.06 15.33 28.47
CA ILE A 380 -6.39 14.74 27.17
C ILE A 380 -7.43 13.65 27.40
N GLU A 381 -8.61 13.79 26.79
CA GLU A 381 -9.69 12.82 26.93
C GLU A 381 -9.39 11.55 26.11
N VAL A 382 -9.54 10.39 26.74
CA VAL A 382 -9.40 9.06 26.15
C VAL A 382 -10.74 8.33 26.23
N PRO A 383 -11.61 8.48 25.22
CA PRO A 383 -12.90 7.80 25.19
C PRO A 383 -12.72 6.30 24.87
N TYR A 384 -13.81 5.55 25.07
CA TYR A 384 -13.97 4.24 24.44
C TYR A 384 -13.93 4.37 22.92
N LEU A 385 -13.62 3.27 22.22
CA LEU A 385 -13.53 3.25 20.76
C LEU A 385 -14.86 3.70 20.12
N PRO A 386 -14.83 4.60 19.12
CA PRO A 386 -16.02 5.02 18.39
C PRO A 386 -16.78 3.85 17.77
N MET A 387 -18.11 3.96 17.75
CA MET A 387 -18.97 3.00 17.06
C MET A 387 -20.20 3.72 16.50
N SER A 388 -20.29 3.74 15.17
CA SER A 388 -21.47 4.12 14.39
C SER A 388 -21.39 3.49 13.01
N HIS A 389 -22.42 3.64 12.17
CA HIS A 389 -22.35 3.19 10.78
C HIS A 389 -21.23 3.88 9.98
N ARG A 390 -20.94 5.16 10.27
CA ARG A 390 -19.91 5.95 9.58
C ARG A 390 -18.53 5.79 10.19
N ASP A 391 -18.48 5.60 11.51
CA ASP A 391 -17.25 5.46 12.29
C ASP A 391 -17.25 4.17 13.13
N PRO A 392 -17.06 3.00 12.49
CA PRO A 392 -17.16 1.67 13.10
C PRO A 392 -15.86 1.21 13.78
N GLU A 393 -15.10 2.08 14.43
CA GLU A 393 -13.76 1.75 14.95
C GLU A 393 -13.77 0.55 15.92
N LEU A 394 -14.76 0.46 16.82
CA LEU A 394 -14.95 -0.68 17.71
C LEU A 394 -15.22 -1.99 16.95
N TYR A 395 -15.97 -1.94 15.86
CA TYR A 395 -16.24 -3.10 15.02
C TYR A 395 -14.99 -3.53 14.23
N ASP A 396 -14.24 -2.58 13.69
CA ASP A 396 -12.96 -2.88 13.03
C ASP A 396 -11.97 -3.49 14.04
N PHE A 397 -11.96 -3.02 15.29
CA PHE A 397 -11.19 -3.60 16.40
C PHE A 397 -11.53 -5.07 16.66
N MET A 398 -12.83 -5.37 16.74
CA MET A 398 -13.30 -6.75 16.88
C MET A 398 -12.91 -7.60 15.65
N THR A 399 -13.06 -7.05 14.45
CA THR A 399 -12.79 -7.74 13.18
C THR A 399 -11.32 -8.12 13.04
N PHE A 400 -10.38 -7.19 13.23
CA PHE A 400 -8.97 -7.55 13.16
C PHE A 400 -8.54 -8.45 14.32
N SER A 401 -9.19 -8.35 15.49
CA SER A 401 -8.93 -9.25 16.63
C SER A 401 -9.37 -10.70 16.36
N LEU A 402 -10.23 -10.93 15.36
CA LEU A 402 -10.61 -12.24 14.85
C LEU A 402 -9.68 -12.76 13.74
N MET A 403 -8.68 -11.99 13.30
CA MET A 403 -7.69 -12.51 12.35
C MET A 403 -6.76 -13.53 13.02
N ASN A 404 -6.39 -14.56 12.28
CA ASN A 404 -5.30 -15.48 12.65
C ASN A 404 -3.93 -14.93 12.21
N ASP A 405 -2.84 -15.63 12.51
CA ASP A 405 -1.47 -15.20 12.15
C ASP A 405 -1.22 -15.07 10.63
N LYS A 406 -2.12 -15.62 9.82
CA LYS A 406 -2.11 -15.52 8.35
C LYS A 406 -2.99 -14.39 7.83
N LYS A 407 -3.53 -13.55 8.73
CA LYS A 407 -4.42 -12.42 8.42
C LYS A 407 -5.71 -12.87 7.73
N TYR A 408 -6.21 -14.03 8.11
CA TYR A 408 -7.46 -14.63 7.63
C TYR A 408 -8.47 -14.74 8.78
N ILE A 409 -9.77 -14.71 8.46
CA ILE A 409 -10.87 -14.86 9.43
C ILE A 409 -11.69 -16.11 9.06
N PRO A 410 -11.50 -17.25 9.76
CA PRO A 410 -12.22 -18.51 9.49
C PRO A 410 -13.63 -18.53 10.09
N ILE A 411 -14.46 -17.54 9.74
CA ILE A 411 -15.82 -17.36 10.26
C ILE A 411 -16.76 -17.05 9.10
N ALA A 412 -17.98 -17.56 9.17
CA ALA A 412 -19.03 -17.31 8.19
C ALA A 412 -19.29 -15.81 8.03
N LYS A 413 -19.36 -15.32 6.78
CA LYS A 413 -19.56 -13.90 6.45
C LYS A 413 -20.85 -13.37 7.08
N SER A 414 -21.92 -14.18 7.11
CA SER A 414 -23.20 -13.80 7.70
C SER A 414 -23.15 -13.53 9.20
N GLU A 415 -22.15 -14.08 9.92
CA GLU A 415 -21.97 -13.83 11.35
C GLU A 415 -21.26 -12.49 11.61
N LEU A 416 -20.57 -11.96 10.61
CA LEU A 416 -19.72 -10.77 10.75
C LEU A 416 -20.34 -9.53 10.10
N ALA A 417 -20.91 -9.69 8.91
CA ALA A 417 -21.17 -8.59 8.00
C ALA A 417 -22.35 -7.69 8.45
N PRO A 418 -22.26 -6.37 8.28
CA PRO A 418 -23.44 -5.52 8.29
C PRO A 418 -24.39 -5.91 7.14
N ALA A 419 -25.67 -5.57 7.30
CA ALA A 419 -26.72 -5.92 6.37
C ALA A 419 -27.11 -4.67 5.59
N TYR A 420 -27.43 -4.87 4.32
CA TYR A 420 -27.77 -3.81 3.39
C TYR A 420 -29.10 -4.12 2.72
N VAL A 421 -29.85 -3.06 2.43
CA VAL A 421 -31.07 -3.11 1.64
C VAL A 421 -30.76 -2.55 0.27
N ARG A 422 -31.08 -3.32 -0.76
CA ARG A 422 -31.05 -2.86 -2.13
C ARG A 422 -32.23 -1.93 -2.39
N LYS A 423 -31.93 -0.71 -2.81
CA LYS A 423 -32.90 0.34 -3.13
C LYS A 423 -32.76 0.70 -4.59
N GLU A 424 -33.83 0.47 -5.35
CA GLU A 424 -33.86 0.86 -6.76
C GLU A 424 -33.89 2.40 -6.86
N VAL A 425 -33.10 2.96 -7.77
CA VAL A 425 -32.97 4.40 -8.02
C VAL A 425 -33.17 4.68 -9.50
N THR A 426 -33.63 5.89 -9.82
CA THR A 426 -33.86 6.33 -11.20
C THR A 426 -33.20 7.67 -11.44
N GLY A 427 -32.76 7.91 -12.68
CA GLY A 427 -32.13 9.17 -13.09
C GLY A 427 -30.71 9.39 -12.56
N GLN A 428 -30.17 8.50 -11.74
CA GLN A 428 -28.78 8.52 -11.29
C GLN A 428 -27.89 7.81 -12.29
N LYS A 429 -26.71 8.38 -12.55
CA LYS A 429 -25.72 7.82 -13.45
C LYS A 429 -24.36 7.86 -12.76
N THR A 430 -23.55 6.85 -13.01
CA THR A 430 -22.11 6.90 -12.75
C THR A 430 -21.47 8.01 -13.59
N SER A 431 -20.28 8.46 -13.22
CA SER A 431 -19.50 9.46 -13.96
C SER A 431 -19.27 9.10 -15.43
N ASP A 432 -19.26 7.80 -15.77
CA ASP A 432 -19.22 7.28 -17.15
C ASP A 432 -20.59 7.18 -17.85
N GLY A 433 -21.67 7.67 -17.23
CA GLY A 433 -23.00 7.78 -17.80
C GLY A 433 -23.86 6.52 -17.76
N ARG A 434 -23.37 5.40 -17.18
CA ARG A 434 -24.19 4.19 -17.00
C ARG A 434 -25.31 4.48 -16.01
N GLU A 435 -26.53 4.02 -16.32
CA GLU A 435 -27.66 4.19 -15.41
C GLU A 435 -27.52 3.28 -14.20
N ILE A 436 -27.55 3.92 -13.03
CA ILE A 436 -27.63 3.23 -11.75
C ILE A 436 -29.08 2.77 -11.59
N ALA A 437 -29.26 1.45 -11.56
CA ALA A 437 -30.54 0.81 -11.27
C ALA A 437 -30.81 0.74 -9.77
N ALA A 438 -29.77 0.47 -8.96
CA ALA A 438 -29.92 0.31 -7.53
C ALA A 438 -28.67 0.72 -6.75
N ILE A 439 -28.89 1.12 -5.50
CA ILE A 439 -27.84 1.34 -4.51
C ILE A 439 -28.11 0.45 -3.29
N GLU A 440 -27.06 0.06 -2.59
CA GLU A 440 -27.18 -0.67 -1.33
C GLU A 440 -26.98 0.28 -0.16
N GLU A 441 -28.03 0.47 0.65
CA GLU A 441 -28.00 1.29 1.86
C GLU A 441 -27.91 0.35 3.08
N ILE A 442 -27.09 0.70 4.07
CA ILE A 442 -27.01 -0.09 5.31
C ILE A 442 -28.36 -0.07 6.01
N VAL A 443 -28.78 -1.21 6.56
CA VAL A 443 -29.96 -1.27 7.42
C VAL A 443 -29.72 -0.33 8.62
N PRO A 444 -30.57 0.69 8.85
CA PRO A 444 -30.30 1.71 9.86
C PRO A 444 -30.57 1.22 11.29
N GLU A 445 -31.44 0.23 11.48
CA GLU A 445 -31.70 -0.32 12.81
C GLU A 445 -30.51 -1.19 13.26
N THR A 446 -29.69 -0.65 14.15
CA THR A 446 -28.46 -1.28 14.67
C THR A 446 -28.66 -2.65 15.32
N ASN A 447 -29.86 -2.94 15.80
CA ASN A 447 -30.25 -4.21 16.41
C ASN A 447 -30.97 -5.17 15.45
N ASN A 448 -31.12 -4.80 14.17
CA ASN A 448 -31.79 -5.64 13.19
C ASN A 448 -31.08 -6.99 13.06
N MET A 449 -31.86 -8.05 13.17
CA MET A 449 -31.35 -9.42 13.11
C MET A 449 -30.68 -9.74 11.78
N ALA A 450 -30.97 -9.02 10.68
CA ALA A 450 -30.30 -9.18 9.40
C ALA A 450 -28.79 -8.91 9.46
N HIS A 451 -28.33 -8.01 10.34
CA HIS A 451 -26.91 -7.80 10.60
C HIS A 451 -26.25 -9.07 11.15
N GLY A 452 -24.95 -9.25 10.96
CA GLY A 452 -24.18 -10.29 11.62
C GLY A 452 -24.05 -10.08 13.13
N ALA A 453 -23.84 -11.15 13.87
CA ALA A 453 -23.73 -11.12 15.34
C ALA A 453 -22.59 -10.22 15.83
N LEU A 454 -21.45 -10.18 15.12
CA LEU A 454 -20.34 -9.30 15.48
C LEU A 454 -20.71 -7.83 15.37
N TYR A 455 -21.41 -7.45 14.30
CA TYR A 455 -21.83 -6.07 14.06
C TYR A 455 -22.82 -5.59 15.13
N ARG A 456 -23.82 -6.44 15.45
CA ARG A 456 -24.77 -6.17 16.55
C ARG A 456 -24.08 -6.12 17.91
N LEU A 457 -23.09 -6.99 18.15
CA LEU A 457 -22.31 -6.98 19.38
C LEU A 457 -21.55 -5.66 19.55
N ALA A 458 -20.95 -5.11 18.49
CA ALA A 458 -20.24 -3.84 18.56
C ALA A 458 -21.17 -2.70 19.05
N PHE A 459 -22.41 -2.64 18.56
CA PHE A 459 -23.42 -1.70 19.08
C PHE A 459 -23.89 -2.03 20.50
N ALA A 460 -24.03 -3.30 20.87
CA ALA A 460 -24.34 -3.70 22.24
C ALA A 460 -23.26 -3.25 23.23
N VAL A 461 -21.98 -3.45 22.88
CA VAL A 461 -20.83 -3.02 23.66
C VAL A 461 -20.80 -1.50 23.78
N LYS A 462 -20.99 -0.78 22.67
CA LYS A 462 -21.08 0.69 22.70
C LYS A 462 -22.19 1.17 23.61
N THR A 463 -23.36 0.52 23.55
CA THR A 463 -24.50 0.82 24.42
C THR A 463 -24.15 0.58 25.89
N ILE A 464 -23.49 -0.54 26.23
CA ILE A 464 -23.00 -0.80 27.59
C ILE A 464 -22.05 0.30 28.05
N GLN A 465 -21.09 0.69 27.21
CA GLN A 465 -20.10 1.73 27.51
C GLN A 465 -20.76 3.10 27.71
N ASP A 466 -21.73 3.48 26.88
CA ASP A 466 -22.45 4.76 26.99
C ASP A 466 -23.35 4.79 28.23
N CYS A 467 -24.07 3.71 28.51
CA CYS A 467 -24.86 3.57 29.74
C CYS A 467 -23.98 3.58 30.99
N TYR A 468 -22.77 3.01 30.91
CA TYR A 468 -21.77 3.12 31.95
C TYR A 468 -21.35 4.58 32.13
N VAL A 469 -20.88 5.26 31.08
CA VAL A 469 -20.42 6.67 31.17
C VAL A 469 -21.52 7.59 31.68
N ALA A 470 -22.76 7.42 31.23
CA ALA A 470 -23.90 8.26 31.60
C ALA A 470 -24.37 8.09 33.05
N ASP A 471 -23.89 7.06 33.75
CA ASP A 471 -24.11 6.94 35.18
C ASP A 471 -23.42 8.08 35.96
N ASN A 472 -22.31 8.61 35.41
CA ASN A 472 -21.67 9.83 35.92
C ASN A 472 -22.58 11.06 35.71
N PRO A 473 -23.07 11.71 36.79
CA PRO A 473 -23.95 12.87 36.69
C PRO A 473 -23.38 14.01 35.84
N ASP A 474 -22.06 14.23 35.89
CA ASP A 474 -21.38 15.31 35.17
C ASP A 474 -21.39 15.09 33.65
N LYS A 475 -21.47 13.83 33.21
CA LYS A 475 -21.48 13.43 31.81
C LYS A 475 -22.89 13.07 31.30
N ARG A 476 -23.83 12.73 32.18
CA ARG A 476 -25.19 12.24 31.83
C ARG A 476 -25.90 13.08 30.77
N LYS A 477 -25.87 14.41 30.91
CA LYS A 477 -26.51 15.36 29.98
C LYS A 477 -26.07 15.19 28.52
N ASN A 478 -24.86 14.68 28.27
CA ASN A 478 -24.33 14.48 26.93
C ASN A 478 -24.84 13.18 26.26
N TYR A 479 -25.39 12.25 27.04
CA TYR A 479 -25.81 10.92 26.58
C TYR A 479 -27.31 10.69 26.69
N GLU A 480 -28.00 11.43 27.57
CA GLU A 480 -29.39 11.17 27.95
C GLU A 480 -30.37 11.07 26.76
N ALA A 481 -30.14 11.85 25.71
CA ALA A 481 -30.96 11.81 24.49
C ALA A 481 -30.79 10.52 23.67
N THR A 482 -29.61 9.88 23.75
CA THR A 482 -29.24 8.69 22.95
C THR A 482 -29.30 7.39 23.74
N LEU A 483 -29.51 7.44 25.06
CA LEU A 483 -29.60 6.23 25.89
C LEU A 483 -30.87 5.42 25.59
N PRO A 484 -30.77 4.07 25.57
CA PRO A 484 -31.95 3.24 25.54
C PRO A 484 -32.78 3.42 26.82
N ARG A 485 -34.08 3.17 26.69
CA ARG A 485 -35.04 3.28 27.78
C ARG A 485 -35.31 1.89 28.37
N TYR A 486 -35.04 1.70 29.66
CA TYR A 486 -35.22 0.43 30.37
C TYR A 486 -36.57 0.38 31.07
N ASP A 487 -37.38 -0.62 30.72
CA ASP A 487 -38.63 -0.96 31.39
C ASP A 487 -38.35 -2.00 32.47
N ALA A 488 -38.34 -1.56 33.73
CA ALA A 488 -38.06 -2.41 34.87
C ALA A 488 -39.12 -3.51 35.10
N THR A 489 -40.37 -3.26 34.71
CA THR A 489 -41.48 -4.22 34.87
C THR A 489 -41.31 -5.39 33.93
N ASN A 490 -41.00 -5.11 32.65
CA ASN A 490 -40.84 -6.13 31.62
C ASN A 490 -39.39 -6.58 31.42
N LYS A 491 -38.43 -6.00 32.16
CA LYS A 491 -36.98 -6.26 32.09
C LYS A 491 -36.43 -6.21 30.67
N LYS A 492 -36.83 -5.19 29.91
CA LYS A 492 -36.46 -5.03 28.49
C LYS A 492 -36.22 -3.58 28.12
N ILE A 493 -35.58 -3.37 26.98
CA ILE A 493 -35.49 -2.03 26.37
C ILE A 493 -36.82 -1.72 25.65
N GLY A 494 -37.41 -0.57 25.93
CA GLY A 494 -38.69 -0.15 25.37
C GLY A 494 -38.98 1.34 25.57
N VAL A 495 -39.82 1.92 24.72
CA VAL A 495 -40.02 3.38 24.59
C VAL A 495 -40.53 4.11 25.84
N ASN A 496 -41.19 3.40 26.77
CA ASN A 496 -41.80 3.98 27.97
C ASN A 496 -40.95 3.79 29.25
N GLY A 497 -39.68 3.39 29.10
CA GLY A 497 -38.75 3.16 30.22
C GLY A 497 -37.97 4.40 30.66
N GLU A 498 -37.22 4.27 31.76
CA GLU A 498 -36.26 5.27 32.21
C GLU A 498 -34.95 5.19 31.42
N PRO A 499 -34.18 6.28 31.25
CA PRO A 499 -32.88 6.20 30.60
C PRO A 499 -31.96 5.21 31.33
N LEU A 500 -31.45 4.22 30.59
CA LEU A 500 -30.66 3.13 31.15
C LEU A 500 -29.26 3.61 31.52
N THR A 501 -28.89 3.49 32.80
CA THR A 501 -27.50 3.64 33.27
C THR A 501 -26.99 2.36 33.92
N LEU A 502 -25.67 2.16 33.86
CA LEU A 502 -24.97 1.03 34.48
C LEU A 502 -23.98 1.55 35.52
N LYS A 503 -24.07 1.02 36.76
CA LYS A 503 -23.25 1.49 37.88
C LYS A 503 -21.78 1.10 37.71
N SER A 504 -21.52 -0.14 37.29
CA SER A 504 -20.17 -0.71 37.27
C SER A 504 -19.87 -1.66 36.11
N SER A 505 -20.89 -2.23 35.45
CA SER A 505 -20.67 -3.10 34.29
C SER A 505 -20.23 -2.32 33.05
N THR A 506 -19.05 -2.64 32.53
CA THR A 506 -18.54 -2.17 31.22
C THR A 506 -17.73 -3.27 30.54
N LEU A 507 -17.54 -3.17 29.21
CA LEU A 507 -16.69 -4.08 28.44
C LEU A 507 -15.49 -3.33 27.89
N THR A 508 -14.31 -3.79 28.25
CA THR A 508 -13.03 -3.18 27.88
C THR A 508 -12.50 -3.74 26.54
N PRO A 509 -11.68 -2.99 25.77
CA PRO A 509 -11.02 -3.51 24.57
C PRO A 509 -10.20 -4.78 24.84
N LYS A 510 -9.61 -4.90 26.03
CA LYS A 510 -8.86 -6.11 26.43
C LYS A 510 -9.76 -7.33 26.55
N GLU A 511 -10.92 -7.20 27.20
CA GLU A 511 -11.90 -8.29 27.29
C GLU A 511 -12.48 -8.65 25.93
N ILE A 512 -12.79 -7.63 25.12
CA ILE A 512 -13.29 -7.82 23.75
C ILE A 512 -12.27 -8.59 22.91
N ALA A 513 -11.00 -8.18 22.92
CA ALA A 513 -9.94 -8.90 22.22
C ALA A 513 -9.78 -10.33 22.75
N ALA A 514 -9.94 -10.55 24.06
CA ALA A 514 -9.92 -11.88 24.65
C ALA A 514 -11.11 -12.75 24.20
N TRP A 515 -12.30 -12.15 24.01
CA TRP A 515 -13.46 -12.86 23.44
C TRP A 515 -13.19 -13.25 21.99
N MET A 516 -12.69 -12.33 21.17
CA MET A 516 -12.39 -12.59 19.75
C MET A 516 -11.30 -13.67 19.60
N LYS A 517 -10.14 -13.49 20.26
CA LYS A 517 -9.02 -14.45 20.20
C LYS A 517 -9.39 -15.79 20.83
N GLY A 518 -10.23 -15.78 21.87
CA GLY A 518 -10.70 -16.99 22.53
C GLY A 518 -11.54 -17.89 21.63
N TYR A 519 -12.24 -17.34 20.63
CA TYR A 519 -12.97 -18.14 19.65
C TYR A 519 -12.05 -19.12 18.91
N HIS A 520 -10.87 -18.67 18.47
CA HIS A 520 -9.92 -19.55 17.77
C HIS A 520 -9.38 -20.68 18.65
N LYS A 521 -9.27 -20.45 19.95
CA LYS A 521 -8.75 -21.43 20.92
C LYS A 521 -9.85 -22.26 21.59
N ARG A 522 -11.13 -22.05 21.23
CA ARG A 522 -12.26 -22.57 21.99
C ARG A 522 -12.27 -24.09 22.17
N PHE A 523 -11.82 -24.84 21.15
CA PHE A 523 -11.72 -26.30 21.19
C PHE A 523 -10.51 -26.83 21.96
N GLU A 524 -9.55 -25.96 22.29
CA GLU A 524 -8.38 -26.29 23.13
C GLU A 524 -8.69 -26.08 24.62
N LEU A 525 -9.79 -25.39 24.93
CA LEU A 525 -10.18 -25.11 26.30
C LEU A 525 -10.77 -26.37 26.97
N PRO A 526 -10.49 -26.62 28.25
CA PRO A 526 -10.94 -27.83 28.95
C PRO A 526 -12.45 -27.88 29.15
N ASN A 527 -13.14 -26.74 29.18
CA ASN A 527 -14.58 -26.68 29.35
C ASN A 527 -15.30 -27.01 28.02
N LYS A 528 -15.99 -28.15 27.96
CA LYS A 528 -16.75 -28.58 26.77
C LYS A 528 -17.90 -27.64 26.39
N GLU A 529 -18.45 -26.87 27.32
CA GLU A 529 -19.48 -25.85 27.01
C GLU A 529 -18.91 -24.71 26.15
N MET A 530 -17.59 -24.53 26.14
CA MET A 530 -16.91 -23.53 25.31
C MET A 530 -16.73 -23.99 23.86
N HIS A 531 -16.96 -25.28 23.54
CA HIS A 531 -16.74 -25.89 22.23
C HIS A 531 -17.89 -25.59 21.26
N THR A 532 -18.24 -24.31 21.16
CA THR A 532 -19.26 -23.77 20.27
C THR A 532 -18.85 -23.92 18.81
N LYS A 533 -19.80 -24.10 17.89
CA LYS A 533 -19.50 -24.24 16.47
C LYS A 533 -19.42 -22.87 15.81
N THR A 534 -20.36 -21.99 16.12
CA THR A 534 -20.52 -20.68 15.46
C THR A 534 -20.00 -19.55 16.34
N LEU A 535 -19.66 -18.41 15.72
CA LEU A 535 -19.29 -17.22 16.50
C LEU A 535 -20.47 -16.75 17.35
N SER A 536 -21.69 -16.82 16.82
CA SER A 536 -22.92 -16.40 17.51
C SER A 536 -23.15 -17.19 18.80
N GLU A 537 -22.92 -18.50 18.79
CA GLU A 537 -22.98 -19.36 19.99
C GLU A 537 -21.90 -18.98 21.01
N TRP A 538 -20.68 -18.73 20.52
CA TRP A 538 -19.57 -18.28 21.37
C TRP A 538 -19.88 -16.94 22.05
N LEU A 539 -20.42 -15.99 21.29
CA LEU A 539 -20.79 -14.68 21.80
C LEU A 539 -21.95 -14.77 22.79
N ARG A 540 -22.96 -15.63 22.55
CA ARG A 540 -24.01 -15.93 23.54
C ARG A 540 -23.40 -16.43 24.84
N TYR A 541 -22.47 -17.39 24.76
CA TYR A 541 -21.81 -17.93 25.94
C TYR A 541 -21.05 -16.85 26.72
N LYS A 542 -20.26 -16.02 26.01
CA LYS A 542 -19.50 -14.93 26.62
C LYS A 542 -20.39 -13.84 27.22
N ALA A 543 -21.46 -13.47 26.53
CA ALA A 543 -22.47 -12.55 27.06
C ALA A 543 -23.13 -13.12 28.32
N GLY A 544 -23.47 -14.41 28.34
CA GLY A 544 -24.01 -15.08 29.52
C GLY A 544 -23.06 -15.04 30.72
N LEU A 545 -21.76 -15.30 30.50
CA LEU A 545 -20.75 -15.16 31.56
C LEU A 545 -20.66 -13.72 32.08
N PHE A 546 -20.66 -12.74 31.19
CA PHE A 546 -20.60 -11.33 31.57
C PHE A 546 -21.84 -10.86 32.34
N ILE A 547 -23.04 -11.32 31.94
CA ILE A 547 -24.29 -11.07 32.68
C ILE A 547 -24.19 -11.66 34.09
N ASN A 548 -23.72 -12.90 34.22
CA ASN A 548 -23.59 -13.56 35.53
C ASN A 548 -22.55 -12.89 36.43
N GLN A 549 -21.48 -12.35 35.84
CA GLN A 549 -20.43 -11.59 36.54
C GLN A 549 -20.86 -10.16 36.87
N SER A 550 -21.91 -9.64 36.22
CA SER A 550 -22.43 -8.30 36.50
C SER A 550 -23.07 -8.24 37.88
N PRO A 551 -22.93 -7.11 38.61
CA PRO A 551 -23.60 -6.89 39.88
C PRO A 551 -25.11 -6.98 39.74
N GLU A 552 -25.81 -7.28 40.84
CA GLU A 552 -27.25 -7.55 40.84
C GLU A 552 -28.09 -6.42 40.21
N ASP A 553 -27.71 -5.16 40.46
CA ASP A 553 -28.40 -3.97 39.91
C ASP A 553 -28.19 -3.79 38.40
N ASP A 554 -27.03 -4.17 37.88
CA ASP A 554 -26.67 -4.02 36.46
C ASP A 554 -27.09 -5.23 35.64
N ARG A 555 -27.11 -6.43 36.25
CA ARG A 555 -27.40 -7.72 35.60
C ARG A 555 -28.66 -7.71 34.71
N PRO A 556 -29.86 -7.32 35.19
CA PRO A 556 -31.06 -7.34 34.34
C PRO A 556 -31.01 -6.29 33.22
N LYS A 557 -30.27 -5.18 33.41
CA LYS A 557 -30.10 -4.14 32.39
C LYS A 557 -29.13 -4.58 31.30
N VAL A 558 -28.00 -5.19 31.67
CA VAL A 558 -27.02 -5.78 30.74
C VAL A 558 -27.67 -6.91 29.93
N GLU A 559 -28.44 -7.78 30.58
CA GLU A 559 -29.22 -8.81 29.90
C GLU A 559 -30.20 -8.20 28.89
N ALA A 560 -30.95 -7.17 29.29
CA ALA A 560 -31.87 -6.46 28.40
C ALA A 560 -31.16 -5.85 27.17
N ILE A 561 -29.94 -5.30 27.33
CA ILE A 561 -29.13 -4.81 26.21
C ILE A 561 -28.78 -5.96 25.25
N PHE A 562 -28.24 -7.08 25.75
CA PHE A 562 -27.88 -8.20 24.87
C PHE A 562 -29.09 -8.84 24.19
N ARG A 563 -30.25 -8.90 24.85
CA ARG A 563 -31.51 -9.34 24.23
C ARG A 563 -31.97 -8.38 23.14
N HIS A 564 -31.89 -7.06 23.39
CA HIS A 564 -32.27 -6.05 22.42
C HIS A 564 -31.49 -6.18 21.11
N PHE A 565 -30.20 -6.51 21.18
CA PHE A 565 -29.33 -6.77 20.02
C PHE A 565 -29.32 -8.22 19.53
N GLY A 566 -30.16 -9.11 20.10
CA GLY A 566 -30.26 -10.51 19.69
C GLY A 566 -28.94 -11.28 19.82
N ILE A 567 -28.14 -11.00 20.85
CA ILE A 567 -26.88 -11.72 21.15
C ILE A 567 -27.16 -13.01 21.91
N LEU A 568 -28.23 -13.05 22.70
CA LEU A 568 -28.64 -14.24 23.45
C LEU A 568 -29.42 -15.26 22.60
N ASP A 569 -29.84 -14.86 21.39
CA ASP A 569 -30.66 -15.64 20.47
C ASP A 569 -29.89 -15.87 19.15
N PRO A 570 -28.92 -16.81 19.13
CA PRO A 570 -28.04 -17.03 17.99
C PRO A 570 -28.83 -17.51 16.78
N LYS A 571 -28.47 -17.01 15.60
CA LYS A 571 -29.06 -17.46 14.34
C LYS A 571 -28.43 -18.78 13.90
N PRO A 572 -29.21 -19.71 13.32
CA PRO A 572 -28.66 -20.84 12.60
C PRO A 572 -27.86 -20.35 11.38
N LEU A 573 -26.72 -21.00 11.12
CA LEU A 573 -25.91 -20.73 9.93
C LEU A 573 -26.62 -21.15 8.66
N LEU A 574 -26.32 -20.47 7.56
CA LEU A 574 -26.71 -20.92 6.24
C LEU A 574 -25.86 -22.16 5.86
N PRO A 575 -26.46 -23.24 5.33
CA PRO A 575 -25.75 -24.52 5.10
C PRO A 575 -24.56 -24.45 4.13
N ASN A 576 -24.55 -23.47 3.21
CA ASN A 576 -23.65 -23.45 2.04
C ASN A 576 -22.81 -22.17 1.94
N GLU A 577 -22.40 -21.58 3.06
CA GLU A 577 -21.55 -20.37 3.02
C GLU A 577 -20.12 -20.68 2.60
N GLU A 578 -19.63 -19.89 1.65
CA GLU A 578 -18.26 -19.97 1.13
C GLU A 578 -17.26 -19.32 2.10
N PRO A 579 -16.03 -19.86 2.21
CA PRO A 579 -14.91 -19.16 2.85
C PRO A 579 -14.73 -17.75 2.29
N MET A 580 -14.52 -16.77 3.17
CA MET A 580 -14.35 -15.37 2.74
C MET A 580 -13.06 -15.17 1.93
N THR A 581 -13.11 -14.35 0.90
CA THR A 581 -11.89 -13.84 0.26
C THR A 581 -11.30 -12.67 1.05
N ARG A 582 -10.14 -12.16 0.60
CA ARG A 582 -9.59 -10.92 1.16
C ARG A 582 -10.51 -9.73 0.92
N LEU A 583 -11.18 -9.69 -0.23
CA LEU A 583 -12.17 -8.66 -0.54
C LEU A 583 -13.37 -8.75 0.38
N ASP A 584 -13.89 -9.96 0.63
CA ASP A 584 -14.99 -10.15 1.58
C ASP A 584 -14.67 -9.58 2.96
N ILE A 585 -13.47 -9.85 3.48
CA ILE A 585 -13.00 -9.31 4.77
C ILE A 585 -12.91 -7.79 4.70
N GLY A 586 -12.35 -7.25 3.60
CA GLY A 586 -12.30 -5.81 3.35
C GLY A 586 -13.68 -5.15 3.39
N TYR A 587 -14.65 -5.80 2.76
CA TYR A 587 -16.04 -5.39 2.69
C TYR A 587 -16.81 -5.51 4.01
N LEU A 588 -16.26 -6.10 5.06
CA LEU A 588 -16.95 -6.17 6.36
C LEU A 588 -17.16 -4.78 6.96
N SER A 589 -16.20 -3.87 6.82
CA SER A 589 -16.32 -2.53 7.40
C SER A 589 -17.34 -1.69 6.61
N PRO A 590 -18.30 -1.04 7.29
CA PRO A 590 -19.26 -0.16 6.61
C PRO A 590 -18.63 1.15 6.10
N ARG A 591 -17.34 1.40 6.38
CA ARG A 591 -16.55 2.47 5.75
C ARG A 591 -16.33 2.24 4.26
N VAL A 592 -16.38 0.99 3.81
CA VAL A 592 -16.22 0.60 2.41
C VAL A 592 -17.58 0.71 1.71
N PRO A 593 -17.72 1.56 0.67
CA PRO A 593 -18.97 1.66 -0.08
C PRO A 593 -19.34 0.35 -0.78
N ARG A 594 -20.64 0.16 -1.03
CA ARG A 594 -21.18 -0.99 -1.76
C ARG A 594 -21.27 -0.70 -3.26
N PRO A 595 -21.04 -1.71 -4.12
CA PRO A 595 -21.13 -1.53 -5.55
C PRO A 595 -22.55 -1.15 -5.96
N VAL A 596 -22.67 -0.15 -6.84
CA VAL A 596 -23.97 0.21 -7.42
C VAL A 596 -24.43 -0.84 -8.42
N GLY A 597 -25.72 -1.17 -8.39
CA GLY A 597 -26.36 -2.04 -9.37
C GLY A 597 -26.62 -1.26 -10.66
N LEU A 598 -26.03 -1.67 -11.78
CA LEU A 598 -26.21 -1.02 -13.08
C LEU A 598 -27.36 -1.67 -13.87
N LYS A 599 -28.12 -0.89 -14.66
CA LYS A 599 -29.14 -1.46 -15.54
C LYS A 599 -28.49 -2.34 -16.61
N LYS A 600 -28.88 -3.62 -16.67
CA LYS A 600 -28.52 -4.50 -17.80
C LYS A 600 -29.20 -3.97 -19.07
N THR A 601 -28.44 -3.60 -20.07
CA THR A 601 -28.95 -3.43 -21.44
C THR A 601 -29.47 -4.79 -21.93
N THR A 602 -30.79 -4.92 -22.07
CA THR A 602 -31.45 -6.12 -22.60
C THR A 602 -31.07 -6.29 -24.08
N ALA A 603 -30.15 -7.20 -24.36
CA ALA A 603 -30.00 -7.77 -25.69
C ALA A 603 -31.17 -8.75 -25.94
N VAL A 604 -31.91 -8.54 -27.03
CA VAL A 604 -32.96 -9.45 -27.51
C VAL A 604 -32.33 -10.79 -27.93
N PRO A 605 -32.86 -11.95 -27.54
CA PRO A 605 -32.30 -13.24 -27.91
C PRO A 605 -32.69 -13.61 -29.36
N LYS A 606 -31.73 -14.08 -30.17
CA LYS A 606 -32.01 -14.86 -31.38
C LYS A 606 -31.23 -16.18 -31.37
N ALA A 607 -31.96 -17.23 -31.69
CA ALA A 607 -31.51 -18.61 -31.77
C ALA A 607 -30.67 -18.89 -33.03
N GLY A 608 -29.76 -19.88 -32.91
CA GLY A 608 -29.17 -20.61 -34.06
C GLY A 608 -27.68 -20.37 -34.30
N GLU A 609 -26.88 -21.35 -33.87
CA GLU A 609 -25.60 -21.85 -34.43
C GLU A 609 -24.37 -20.93 -34.70
N ALA A 610 -23.32 -21.24 -33.91
CA ALA A 610 -21.88 -21.34 -34.17
C ALA A 610 -21.09 -20.34 -35.05
N GLU A 611 -19.93 -19.97 -34.47
CA GLU A 611 -18.67 -19.43 -35.02
C GLU A 611 -18.44 -17.91 -35.16
N ALA A 612 -17.22 -17.55 -34.68
CA ALA A 612 -16.47 -16.30 -34.74
C ALA A 612 -16.93 -15.12 -33.85
N SER A 613 -16.31 -15.03 -32.66
CA SER A 613 -16.29 -13.83 -31.82
C SER A 613 -15.45 -12.71 -32.45
N LEU A 614 -16.07 -11.55 -32.69
CA LEU A 614 -15.40 -10.26 -32.87
C LEU A 614 -15.57 -9.42 -31.59
N PRO A 615 -14.63 -8.51 -31.27
CA PRO A 615 -14.39 -8.00 -29.93
C PRO A 615 -15.37 -6.90 -29.52
N GLU A 616 -15.76 -6.91 -28.24
CA GLU A 616 -16.55 -5.88 -27.58
C GLU A 616 -15.82 -4.52 -27.59
N THR A 617 -16.51 -3.50 -28.09
CA THR A 617 -16.08 -2.11 -28.13
C THR A 617 -16.00 -1.50 -26.73
N ARG A 618 -14.77 -1.15 -26.32
CA ARG A 618 -14.43 -0.33 -25.15
C ARG A 618 -15.10 1.04 -25.19
N VAL A 619 -15.77 1.43 -24.11
CA VAL A 619 -16.20 2.82 -23.88
C VAL A 619 -15.09 3.54 -23.10
N VAL A 620 -14.64 4.67 -23.63
CA VAL A 620 -13.53 5.48 -23.08
C VAL A 620 -14.14 6.57 -22.19
N GLU A 621 -13.88 6.53 -20.87
CA GLU A 621 -14.43 7.48 -19.87
C GLU A 621 -13.88 8.90 -20.05
N ALA A 622 -14.73 9.93 -20.05
CA ALA A 622 -14.31 11.34 -20.16
C ALA A 622 -13.75 11.91 -18.84
N LYS A 623 -12.76 12.80 -18.93
CA LYS A 623 -12.13 13.54 -17.83
C LYS A 623 -12.57 15.00 -17.83
N ASP A 624 -12.87 15.56 -16.67
CA ASP A 624 -13.31 16.96 -16.56
C ASP A 624 -12.12 17.90 -16.39
N TYR A 625 -12.11 18.95 -17.21
CA TYR A 625 -11.13 20.02 -17.15
C TYR A 625 -11.83 21.38 -17.01
N VAL A 626 -11.26 22.27 -16.19
CA VAL A 626 -11.74 23.65 -16.05
C VAL A 626 -10.82 24.57 -16.84
N THR A 627 -11.37 25.32 -17.80
CA THR A 627 -10.59 26.29 -18.56
C THR A 627 -10.26 27.54 -17.75
N VAL A 628 -9.34 28.35 -18.26
CA VAL A 628 -9.05 29.70 -17.75
C VAL A 628 -10.27 30.63 -17.72
N ALA A 629 -11.32 30.31 -18.49
CA ALA A 629 -12.59 31.04 -18.50
C ALA A 629 -13.61 30.46 -17.50
N ASN A 630 -13.19 29.53 -16.64
CA ASN A 630 -14.03 28.81 -15.68
C ASN A 630 -15.12 27.92 -16.33
N GLU A 631 -14.94 27.56 -17.60
CA GLU A 631 -15.80 26.62 -18.33
C GLU A 631 -15.38 25.19 -18.02
N ARG A 632 -16.34 24.33 -17.67
CA ARG A 632 -16.10 22.88 -17.52
C ARG A 632 -16.18 22.21 -18.89
N ILE A 633 -15.15 21.46 -19.24
CA ILE A 633 -15.06 20.69 -20.48
C ILE A 633 -14.85 19.23 -20.14
N ASN A 634 -15.75 18.38 -20.61
CA ASN A 634 -15.63 16.93 -20.49
C ASN A 634 -14.82 16.41 -21.68
N VAL A 635 -13.67 15.80 -21.41
CA VAL A 635 -12.67 15.41 -22.41
C VAL A 635 -12.49 13.90 -22.39
N PHE A 636 -12.90 13.26 -23.47
CA PHE A 636 -12.63 11.85 -23.73
C PHE A 636 -11.12 11.67 -23.96
N PRO A 637 -10.41 10.88 -23.12
CA PRO A 637 -8.99 10.57 -23.23
C PRO A 637 -8.73 9.57 -24.37
N LYS A 638 -9.22 9.92 -25.56
CA LYS A 638 -8.98 9.24 -26.82
C LYS A 638 -8.06 10.12 -27.67
N GLY A 639 -7.29 9.51 -28.56
CA GLY A 639 -6.46 10.28 -29.47
C GLY A 639 -7.27 11.08 -30.48
N PHE A 640 -6.62 12.06 -31.08
CA PHE A 640 -7.16 12.86 -32.17
C PHE A 640 -6.66 12.29 -33.48
N ALA A 641 -7.52 11.56 -34.20
CA ALA A 641 -7.21 11.04 -35.52
C ALA A 641 -7.37 12.14 -36.59
N PHE A 642 -6.44 12.20 -37.53
CA PHE A 642 -6.44 13.17 -38.62
C PHE A 642 -5.63 12.69 -39.84
N ASP A 643 -5.89 13.32 -40.98
CA ASP A 643 -5.19 13.04 -42.24
C ASP A 643 -4.33 14.21 -42.70
N LEU A 644 -3.15 13.88 -43.23
CA LEU A 644 -2.25 14.83 -43.86
C LEU A 644 -2.41 14.79 -45.39
N PRO A 645 -2.52 15.94 -46.08
CA PRO A 645 -2.57 15.99 -47.54
C PRO A 645 -1.38 15.27 -48.18
N GLY A 646 -1.65 14.34 -49.10
CA GLY A 646 -0.62 13.58 -49.80
C GLY A 646 -0.02 12.40 -49.03
N SER A 647 -0.64 11.97 -47.93
CA SER A 647 -0.28 10.74 -47.22
C SER A 647 -1.34 9.65 -47.40
N SER A 648 -0.92 8.39 -47.45
CA SER A 648 -1.79 7.20 -47.47
C SER A 648 -2.01 6.62 -46.06
N LYS A 649 -1.38 7.20 -45.05
CA LYS A 649 -1.47 6.77 -43.65
C LYS A 649 -2.39 7.69 -42.85
N HIS A 650 -3.09 7.11 -41.88
CA HIS A 650 -3.86 7.86 -40.88
C HIS A 650 -2.98 8.21 -39.69
N TYR A 651 -3.10 9.45 -39.21
CA TYR A 651 -2.30 9.97 -38.11
C TYR A 651 -3.13 10.13 -36.85
N GLU A 652 -2.51 9.98 -35.69
CA GLU A 652 -3.17 10.19 -34.40
C GLU A 652 -2.25 10.91 -33.41
N ILE A 653 -2.78 11.95 -32.76
CA ILE A 653 -2.17 12.48 -31.53
C ILE A 653 -2.76 11.68 -30.37
N ALA A 654 -1.94 10.84 -29.75
CA ALA A 654 -2.40 9.97 -28.69
C ALA A 654 -2.72 10.75 -27.41
N TYR A 655 -3.66 10.25 -26.62
CA TYR A 655 -3.93 10.79 -25.28
C TYR A 655 -2.64 10.83 -24.44
N GLY A 656 -2.41 11.95 -23.75
CA GLY A 656 -1.21 12.19 -22.93
C GLY A 656 0.06 12.49 -23.71
N GLN A 657 0.02 12.54 -25.05
CA GLN A 657 1.19 12.84 -25.86
C GLN A 657 1.75 14.23 -25.53
N ALA A 658 3.06 14.31 -25.31
CA ALA A 658 3.77 15.55 -25.06
C ALA A 658 3.78 16.43 -26.33
N LEU A 659 3.45 17.70 -26.13
CA LEU A 659 3.38 18.73 -27.15
C LEU A 659 4.23 19.93 -26.73
N LYS A 660 4.59 20.78 -27.69
CA LYS A 660 5.13 22.12 -27.43
C LYS A 660 4.28 23.16 -28.10
N VAL A 661 3.75 24.09 -27.30
CA VAL A 661 2.92 25.20 -27.77
C VAL A 661 3.64 26.52 -27.58
N LYS A 662 4.01 27.20 -28.66
CA LYS A 662 4.79 28.46 -28.62
C LYS A 662 6.00 28.39 -27.67
N GLY A 663 6.72 27.27 -27.71
CA GLY A 663 7.89 27.00 -26.86
C GLY A 663 7.58 26.60 -25.40
N LYS A 664 6.30 26.50 -25.00
CA LYS A 664 5.88 25.99 -23.68
C LYS A 664 5.54 24.51 -23.75
N GLU A 665 5.87 23.78 -22.69
CA GLU A 665 5.48 22.37 -22.55
C GLU A 665 3.97 22.23 -22.41
N ALA A 666 3.43 21.26 -23.13
CA ALA A 666 2.02 20.98 -23.19
C ALA A 666 1.76 19.47 -23.32
N SER A 667 0.52 19.03 -23.10
CA SER A 667 0.11 17.66 -23.36
C SER A 667 -1.29 17.61 -23.97
N PHE A 668 -1.52 16.64 -24.84
CA PHE A 668 -2.83 16.40 -25.41
C PHE A 668 -3.72 15.67 -24.39
N ALA A 669 -4.80 16.32 -23.97
CA ALA A 669 -5.73 15.78 -22.96
C ALA A 669 -6.85 14.92 -23.56
N GLY A 670 -6.97 14.87 -24.88
CA GLY A 670 -8.05 14.14 -25.56
C GLY A 670 -8.98 15.08 -26.32
N VAL A 671 -10.20 14.62 -26.59
CA VAL A 671 -11.20 15.42 -27.30
C VAL A 671 -12.49 15.55 -26.51
N ASP A 672 -13.20 16.65 -26.66
CA ASP A 672 -14.50 16.84 -26.00
C ASP A 672 -15.64 16.10 -26.73
N GLY A 673 -16.87 16.27 -26.22
CA GLY A 673 -18.09 15.66 -26.79
C GLY A 673 -18.39 16.08 -28.23
N ASP A 674 -17.89 17.22 -28.67
CA ASP A 674 -18.04 17.71 -30.05
C ASP A 674 -16.87 17.28 -30.95
N GLY A 675 -15.88 16.55 -30.39
CA GLY A 675 -14.67 16.13 -31.08
C GLY A 675 -13.59 17.21 -31.18
N ASN A 676 -13.68 18.29 -30.40
CA ASN A 676 -12.68 19.34 -30.33
C ASN A 676 -11.46 18.90 -29.53
N ALA A 677 -10.27 19.31 -29.95
CA ALA A 677 -9.03 18.98 -29.26
C ALA A 677 -8.87 19.77 -27.96
N VAL A 678 -8.44 19.09 -26.89
CA VAL A 678 -8.11 19.72 -25.62
C VAL A 678 -6.64 19.52 -25.28
N ILE A 679 -5.97 20.63 -24.94
CA ILE A 679 -4.52 20.68 -24.67
C ILE A 679 -4.29 21.34 -23.32
N LEU A 680 -3.39 20.74 -22.53
CA LEU A 680 -2.93 21.25 -21.24
C LEU A 680 -1.61 21.97 -21.43
N ILE A 681 -1.48 23.20 -20.93
CA ILE A 681 -0.24 24.00 -20.93
C ILE A 681 0.04 24.40 -19.48
N GLY A 682 0.76 23.56 -18.74
CA GLY A 682 0.83 23.64 -17.28
C GLY A 682 -0.55 23.42 -16.65
N ALA A 683 -1.02 24.35 -15.82
CA ALA A 683 -2.37 24.32 -15.25
C ALA A 683 -3.47 24.85 -16.20
N LEU A 684 -3.10 25.38 -17.37
CA LEU A 684 -4.04 26.00 -18.31
C LEU A 684 -4.64 24.95 -19.23
N VAL A 685 -5.96 24.92 -19.37
CA VAL A 685 -6.69 24.07 -20.31
C VAL A 685 -7.14 24.90 -21.52
N ARG A 686 -6.80 24.44 -22.72
CA ARG A 686 -7.20 25.07 -23.99
C ARG A 686 -8.03 24.11 -24.82
N LYS A 687 -9.22 24.55 -25.24
CA LYS A 687 -10.09 23.88 -26.22
C LYS A 687 -9.87 24.51 -27.59
N ILE A 688 -9.73 23.68 -28.62
CA ILE A 688 -9.52 24.10 -30.02
C ILE A 688 -10.49 23.30 -30.88
N THR A 689 -11.21 23.99 -31.78
CA THR A 689 -12.18 23.30 -32.63
C THR A 689 -11.50 22.23 -33.48
N LYS A 690 -12.21 21.15 -33.81
CA LYS A 690 -11.66 20.08 -34.67
C LYS A 690 -11.06 20.64 -35.96
N ALA A 691 -11.79 21.54 -36.63
CA ALA A 691 -11.38 22.15 -37.90
C ALA A 691 -10.14 23.05 -37.73
N ASP A 692 -10.08 23.84 -36.67
CA ASP A 692 -8.91 24.69 -36.40
C ASP A 692 -7.69 23.85 -36.04
N PHE A 693 -7.86 22.80 -35.24
CA PHE A 693 -6.76 21.93 -34.85
C PHE A 693 -6.21 21.15 -36.05
N GLU A 694 -7.06 20.62 -36.92
CA GLU A 694 -6.62 20.02 -38.18
C GLU A 694 -5.91 21.03 -39.09
N LYS A 695 -6.45 22.25 -39.23
CA LYS A 695 -5.83 23.32 -40.03
C LYS A 695 -4.46 23.68 -39.47
N LEU A 696 -4.32 23.68 -38.15
CA LEU A 696 -3.08 23.98 -37.47
C LEU A 696 -2.05 22.87 -37.68
N LEU A 697 -2.42 21.61 -37.51
CA LEU A 697 -1.57 20.45 -37.85
C LEU A 697 -1.14 20.44 -39.32
N LYS A 698 -2.01 20.89 -40.24
CA LYS A 698 -1.70 21.04 -41.67
C LYS A 698 -0.80 22.26 -41.96
N LYS A 699 -0.80 23.29 -41.10
CA LYS A 699 0.01 24.51 -41.24
C LYS A 699 1.45 24.31 -40.73
N GLU A 700 1.65 23.50 -39.69
CA GLU A 700 2.96 23.19 -39.09
C GLU A 700 3.97 22.47 -40.02
N SER A 701 3.62 22.22 -41.29
CA SER A 701 4.50 21.53 -42.26
C SER A 701 5.00 20.17 -41.77
N LEU A 702 4.12 19.39 -41.11
CA LEU A 702 4.44 18.04 -40.65
C LEU A 702 4.89 17.15 -41.82
N THR A 703 6.01 16.44 -41.64
CA THR A 703 6.52 15.53 -42.67
C THR A 703 5.66 14.27 -42.70
N THR A 704 5.11 13.92 -43.87
CA THR A 704 4.36 12.67 -44.05
C THR A 704 5.29 11.45 -44.00
N TYR A 705 4.73 10.27 -43.69
CA TYR A 705 5.44 9.01 -43.72
C TYR A 705 6.04 8.73 -45.10
N GLU A 706 5.30 8.94 -46.19
CA GLU A 706 5.77 8.72 -47.57
C GLU A 706 6.92 9.65 -47.94
N LYS A 707 6.82 10.92 -47.53
CA LYS A 707 7.91 11.87 -47.74
C LYS A 707 9.13 11.45 -46.93
N THR A 708 8.96 11.06 -45.68
CA THR A 708 10.04 10.54 -44.83
C THR A 708 10.66 9.27 -45.43
N LEU A 709 9.84 8.37 -45.96
CA LEU A 709 10.28 7.16 -46.67
C LEU A 709 11.11 7.50 -47.91
N SER A 710 10.67 8.47 -48.72
CA SER A 710 11.43 8.94 -49.88
C SER A 710 12.77 9.59 -49.49
N LEU A 711 12.81 10.28 -48.34
CA LEU A 711 13.99 10.96 -47.85
C LEU A 711 15.00 9.97 -47.24
N LEU A 712 14.57 9.09 -46.31
CA LEU A 712 15.42 8.17 -45.56
C LEU A 712 15.75 6.87 -46.29
N GLY A 713 14.82 6.33 -47.07
CA GLY A 713 14.84 4.94 -47.54
C GLY A 713 14.22 3.99 -46.50
N GLY A 714 13.46 3.00 -46.96
CA GLY A 714 12.71 2.08 -46.08
C GLY A 714 13.59 1.23 -45.17
N GLU A 715 14.83 0.95 -45.59
CA GLU A 715 15.84 0.24 -44.79
C GLU A 715 16.27 1.00 -43.53
N ASN A 716 16.04 2.32 -43.50
CA ASN A 716 16.39 3.21 -42.38
C ASN A 716 15.19 3.65 -41.55
N ILE A 717 14.00 3.09 -41.81
CA ILE A 717 12.79 3.33 -41.02
C ILE A 717 12.34 2.00 -40.43
N ILE A 718 12.10 1.94 -39.13
CA ILE A 718 11.34 0.86 -38.49
C ILE A 718 9.91 1.38 -38.33
N SER A 719 8.98 0.80 -39.08
CA SER A 719 7.59 1.28 -39.17
C SER A 719 6.60 0.32 -38.51
N GLY A 720 5.31 0.68 -38.54
CA GLY A 720 4.22 -0.20 -38.09
C GLY A 720 4.25 -1.59 -38.71
N ASP A 721 4.66 -1.71 -39.98
CA ASP A 721 4.72 -3.01 -40.67
C ASP A 721 5.79 -3.94 -40.07
N ASP A 722 6.91 -3.37 -39.62
CA ASP A 722 7.95 -4.12 -38.91
C ASP A 722 7.46 -4.59 -37.54
N ILE A 723 6.71 -3.74 -36.84
CA ILE A 723 6.12 -4.03 -35.53
C ILE A 723 5.10 -5.17 -35.66
N THR A 724 4.22 -5.12 -36.67
CA THR A 724 3.25 -6.17 -36.96
C THR A 724 3.96 -7.50 -37.23
N LYS A 725 5.01 -7.51 -38.04
CA LYS A 725 5.80 -8.74 -38.31
C LYS A 725 6.50 -9.28 -37.08
N ALA A 726 6.96 -8.39 -36.19
CA ALA A 726 7.73 -8.76 -35.03
C ALA A 726 6.88 -9.31 -33.88
N PHE A 727 5.74 -8.67 -33.62
CA PHE A 727 4.95 -8.88 -32.41
C PHE A 727 3.47 -9.20 -32.67
N GLY A 728 3.02 -9.16 -33.92
CA GLY A 728 1.59 -9.32 -34.26
C GLY A 728 0.73 -8.11 -33.87
N ILE A 729 1.35 -6.96 -33.56
CA ILE A 729 0.63 -5.74 -33.16
C ILE A 729 0.35 -4.90 -34.41
N THR A 730 -0.91 -4.81 -34.80
CA THR A 730 -1.36 -3.93 -35.89
C THR A 730 -1.35 -2.47 -35.43
N VAL A 731 -0.64 -1.62 -36.17
CA VAL A 731 -0.65 -0.16 -35.97
C VAL A 731 -1.60 0.47 -36.99
N GLU A 732 -2.83 0.76 -36.57
CA GLU A 732 -3.85 1.37 -37.44
C GLU A 732 -3.56 2.84 -37.71
N ASN A 733 -3.27 3.62 -36.67
CA ASN A 733 -2.87 5.03 -36.77
C ASN A 733 -1.42 5.23 -36.33
N ILE A 734 -0.65 6.04 -37.07
CA ILE A 734 0.72 6.39 -36.71
C ILE A 734 0.79 7.76 -36.03
N LYS A 735 1.71 7.94 -35.08
CA LYS A 735 1.95 9.29 -34.55
C LYS A 735 2.58 10.20 -35.61
N PRO A 736 2.40 11.52 -35.52
CA PRO A 736 3.10 12.47 -36.39
C PRO A 736 4.61 12.39 -36.23
N ILE A 737 5.35 12.55 -37.33
CA ILE A 737 6.81 12.57 -37.32
C ILE A 737 7.25 13.99 -36.91
N PRO A 738 7.89 14.18 -35.74
CA PRO A 738 8.16 15.52 -35.19
C PRO A 738 9.37 16.23 -35.83
N PHE A 739 9.96 15.62 -36.86
CA PHE A 739 11.18 16.06 -37.53
C PHE A 739 10.86 16.67 -38.90
N ASN A 740 11.47 17.82 -39.18
CA ASN A 740 11.36 18.44 -40.50
C ASN A 740 12.31 17.78 -41.52
N GLU A 741 12.13 18.10 -42.80
CA GLU A 741 12.94 17.50 -43.87
C GLU A 741 14.45 17.72 -43.73
N ALA A 742 14.87 18.90 -43.27
CA ALA A 742 16.29 19.22 -43.14
C ALA A 742 16.94 18.33 -42.07
N GLU A 743 16.24 18.12 -40.95
CA GLU A 743 16.67 17.25 -39.86
C GLU A 743 16.64 15.78 -40.27
N ILE A 744 15.62 15.34 -41.02
CA ILE A 744 15.55 13.99 -41.58
C ILE A 744 16.74 13.71 -42.52
N LYS A 745 17.04 14.64 -43.44
CA LYS A 745 18.19 14.54 -44.35
C LYS A 745 19.52 14.53 -43.58
N LEU A 746 19.63 15.32 -42.51
CA LEU A 746 20.79 15.33 -41.63
C LEU A 746 20.98 13.96 -40.96
N HIS A 747 19.93 13.41 -40.37
CA HIS A 747 19.99 12.10 -39.73
C HIS A 747 20.30 10.97 -40.70
N LYS A 748 19.80 11.04 -41.95
CA LYS A 748 20.23 10.14 -43.02
C LYS A 748 21.74 10.21 -43.25
N ALA A 749 22.29 11.42 -43.39
CA ALA A 749 23.71 11.62 -43.64
C ALA A 749 24.60 11.10 -42.50
N LEU A 750 24.06 11.07 -41.28
CA LEU A 750 24.72 10.50 -40.09
C LEU A 750 24.50 8.99 -39.93
N GLY A 751 23.76 8.33 -40.85
CA GLY A 751 23.46 6.90 -40.76
C GLY A 751 22.52 6.54 -39.60
N HIS A 752 21.72 7.49 -39.12
CA HIS A 752 20.71 7.22 -38.10
C HIS A 752 19.48 6.58 -38.73
N LYS A 753 18.78 5.77 -37.94
CA LYS A 753 17.51 5.15 -38.28
C LYS A 753 16.37 5.84 -37.55
N LEU A 754 15.25 5.99 -38.23
CA LEU A 754 14.01 6.46 -37.61
C LEU A 754 13.24 5.25 -37.11
N VAL A 755 12.91 5.22 -35.82
CA VAL A 755 12.25 4.08 -35.16
C VAL A 755 10.91 4.55 -34.62
N TYR A 756 9.85 3.86 -35.02
CA TYR A 756 8.56 3.96 -34.37
C TYR A 756 8.49 2.95 -33.24
N GLU A 757 8.15 3.41 -32.04
CA GLU A 757 7.87 2.53 -30.91
C GLU A 757 6.40 2.60 -30.54
N VAL A 758 5.87 1.45 -30.11
CA VAL A 758 4.63 1.36 -29.34
C VAL A 758 4.97 0.92 -27.93
N ASN A 759 4.24 1.44 -26.94
CA ASN A 759 4.48 1.14 -25.53
C ASN A 759 3.42 0.21 -24.92
N ARG A 760 2.34 -0.08 -25.66
CA ARG A 760 1.22 -0.93 -25.25
C ARG A 760 0.73 -1.82 -26.41
N THR A 761 0.06 -2.92 -26.07
CA THR A 761 -0.69 -3.74 -27.04
C THR A 761 -2.02 -3.07 -27.41
N PRO A 762 -2.75 -3.54 -28.46
CA PRO A 762 -4.10 -3.05 -28.77
C PRO A 762 -5.08 -3.19 -27.59
N GLU A 763 -4.91 -4.22 -26.77
CA GLU A 763 -5.66 -4.47 -25.54
C GLU A 763 -5.20 -3.57 -24.37
N GLY A 764 -4.22 -2.68 -24.58
CA GLY A 764 -3.74 -1.72 -23.59
C GLY A 764 -2.70 -2.27 -22.60
N GLU A 765 -2.25 -3.53 -22.75
CA GLU A 765 -1.22 -4.11 -21.89
C GLU A 765 0.14 -3.42 -22.13
N PRO A 766 0.88 -3.02 -21.08
CA PRO A 766 2.22 -2.44 -21.24
C PRO A 766 3.22 -3.42 -21.89
N LEU A 767 4.00 -2.93 -22.86
CA LEU A 767 5.04 -3.70 -23.55
C LEU A 767 6.34 -3.77 -22.74
N THR A 768 6.27 -4.45 -21.59
CA THR A 768 7.44 -4.76 -20.75
C THR A 768 8.39 -5.74 -21.44
N LEU A 769 9.61 -5.91 -20.93
CA LEU A 769 10.57 -6.92 -21.44
C LEU A 769 9.93 -8.32 -21.56
N ALA A 770 9.19 -8.73 -20.52
CA ALA A 770 8.52 -10.02 -20.50
C ALA A 770 7.48 -10.13 -21.62
N LYS A 771 6.68 -9.07 -21.83
CA LYS A 771 5.67 -9.05 -22.89
C LYS A 771 6.29 -9.00 -24.29
N LEU A 772 7.34 -8.22 -24.49
CA LEU A 772 8.07 -8.18 -25.76
C LEU A 772 8.64 -9.55 -26.13
N SER A 773 9.21 -10.24 -25.15
CA SER A 773 9.76 -11.57 -25.38
C SER A 773 8.68 -12.63 -25.61
N GLU A 774 7.56 -12.55 -24.88
CA GLU A 774 6.35 -13.37 -25.12
C GLU A 774 5.85 -13.21 -26.56
N LEU A 775 5.68 -11.96 -27.01
CA LEU A 775 5.17 -11.65 -28.36
C LEU A 775 6.17 -11.99 -29.47
N ALA A 776 7.48 -11.92 -29.19
CA ALA A 776 8.49 -12.37 -30.14
C ALA A 776 8.38 -13.88 -30.46
N GLY A 777 7.82 -14.64 -29.52
CA GLY A 777 7.68 -16.09 -29.58
C GLY A 777 9.01 -16.80 -29.40
N ASN A 778 9.11 -18.00 -29.99
CA ASN A 778 10.27 -18.91 -29.88
C ASN A 778 11.61 -18.16 -29.98
N ASN A 779 12.47 -18.36 -28.98
CA ASN A 779 13.78 -17.72 -28.86
C ASN A 779 14.83 -18.39 -29.75
N ILE A 780 14.60 -19.63 -30.19
CA ILE A 780 15.47 -20.34 -31.12
C ILE A 780 15.24 -19.78 -32.54
N ILE A 781 16.28 -19.24 -33.15
CA ILE A 781 16.27 -18.69 -34.52
C ILE A 781 16.66 -19.76 -35.54
N ALA A 782 17.62 -20.64 -35.18
CA ALA A 782 18.08 -21.71 -36.06
C ALA A 782 18.46 -22.96 -35.25
N THR A 783 18.31 -24.13 -35.87
CA THR A 783 18.72 -25.43 -35.33
C THR A 783 19.81 -26.05 -36.19
N ASN A 784 20.61 -26.95 -35.61
CA ASN A 784 21.51 -27.83 -36.34
C ASN A 784 20.72 -28.95 -37.04
N THR A 785 21.38 -29.72 -37.89
CA THR A 785 20.79 -30.87 -38.60
C THR A 785 20.27 -31.97 -37.66
N ASP A 786 20.75 -32.03 -36.43
CA ASP A 786 20.30 -32.96 -35.38
C ASP A 786 19.12 -32.41 -34.54
N GLY A 787 18.59 -31.23 -34.88
CA GLY A 787 17.49 -30.58 -34.17
C GLY A 787 17.91 -29.77 -32.93
N THR A 788 19.19 -29.74 -32.56
CA THR A 788 19.66 -28.94 -31.42
C THR A 788 19.67 -27.43 -31.74
N PRO A 789 19.37 -26.55 -30.78
CA PRO A 789 19.43 -25.11 -31.01
C PRO A 789 20.84 -24.65 -31.39
N LYS A 790 20.95 -23.98 -32.54
CA LYS A 790 22.19 -23.41 -33.08
C LYS A 790 22.31 -21.93 -32.77
N GLU A 791 21.19 -21.22 -32.85
CA GLU A 791 21.15 -19.77 -32.73
C GLU A 791 19.93 -19.30 -31.93
N TYR A 792 20.13 -18.31 -31.06
CA TYR A 792 19.10 -17.73 -30.21
C TYR A 792 18.91 -16.23 -30.50
N ARG A 793 17.72 -15.69 -30.21
CA ARG A 793 17.42 -14.25 -30.35
C ARG A 793 17.92 -13.45 -29.15
N LEU A 794 17.50 -13.86 -27.97
CA LEU A 794 17.90 -13.32 -26.68
C LEU A 794 18.75 -14.35 -25.95
N TYR A 795 19.67 -13.87 -25.12
CA TYR A 795 20.73 -14.70 -24.57
C TYR A 795 20.20 -15.95 -23.84
N LYS A 796 20.60 -17.12 -24.31
CA LYS A 796 20.07 -18.42 -23.88
C LYS A 796 20.22 -18.73 -22.40
N ASP A 797 21.15 -18.09 -21.68
CA ASP A 797 21.28 -18.31 -20.22
C ASP A 797 20.34 -17.43 -19.40
N GLN A 798 19.77 -16.39 -20.02
CA GLN A 798 18.82 -15.45 -19.40
C GLN A 798 17.39 -15.65 -19.87
N PHE A 799 17.20 -16.21 -21.07
CA PHE A 799 15.91 -16.50 -21.66
C PHE A 799 15.86 -17.97 -22.05
N ASP A 800 14.75 -18.66 -21.79
CA ASP A 800 14.54 -20.03 -22.25
C ASP A 800 14.20 -20.10 -23.74
N ASP A 801 14.04 -21.32 -24.25
CA ASP A 801 13.77 -21.57 -25.66
C ASP A 801 12.44 -20.95 -26.11
N THR A 802 11.50 -20.71 -25.18
CA THR A 802 10.22 -20.04 -25.49
C THR A 802 10.31 -18.52 -25.45
N GLY A 803 11.46 -17.97 -25.06
CA GLY A 803 11.65 -16.53 -24.87
C GLY A 803 11.27 -16.06 -23.46
N LYS A 804 10.96 -16.96 -22.52
CA LYS A 804 10.65 -16.53 -21.16
C LYS A 804 11.94 -16.24 -20.39
N ILE A 805 11.93 -15.17 -19.60
CA ILE A 805 13.02 -14.84 -18.68
C ILE A 805 13.20 -15.98 -17.68
N LYS A 806 14.43 -16.49 -17.55
CA LYS A 806 14.79 -17.54 -16.59
C LYS A 806 14.92 -16.94 -15.19
N ASP A 807 14.55 -17.70 -14.17
CA ASP A 807 14.73 -17.29 -12.77
C ASP A 807 16.20 -16.99 -12.43
N ALA A 808 17.13 -17.69 -13.10
CA ALA A 808 18.58 -17.51 -12.95
C ALA A 808 19.14 -16.29 -13.72
N ALA A 809 18.33 -15.59 -14.52
CA ALA A 809 18.76 -14.34 -15.13
C ALA A 809 19.08 -13.34 -14.02
N TRP A 810 20.23 -12.66 -14.11
CA TRP A 810 20.70 -11.79 -13.02
C TRP A 810 19.72 -10.64 -12.71
N PHE A 811 18.93 -10.21 -13.71
CA PHE A 811 17.94 -9.14 -13.59
C PHE A 811 16.52 -9.66 -13.28
N SER A 812 16.32 -10.95 -13.02
CA SER A 812 14.97 -11.55 -12.84
C SER A 812 14.16 -10.96 -11.68
N LYS A 813 14.82 -10.24 -10.76
CA LYS A 813 14.23 -9.59 -9.59
C LYS A 813 14.25 -8.05 -9.65
N GLU A 814 14.76 -7.47 -10.75
CA GLU A 814 14.90 -6.02 -10.89
C GLU A 814 13.57 -5.39 -11.33
N THR A 815 12.65 -5.18 -10.39
CA THR A 815 11.28 -4.74 -10.67
C THR A 815 11.20 -3.47 -11.50
N ALA A 816 12.03 -2.46 -11.20
CA ALA A 816 12.03 -1.19 -11.92
C ALA A 816 12.49 -1.34 -13.38
N MET A 817 13.53 -2.14 -13.62
CA MET A 817 14.01 -2.46 -14.97
C MET A 817 12.99 -3.31 -15.74
N LEU A 818 12.31 -4.25 -15.06
CA LEU A 818 11.33 -5.14 -15.67
C LEU A 818 9.98 -4.45 -15.97
N SER A 819 9.68 -3.33 -15.32
CA SER A 819 8.47 -2.52 -15.59
C SER A 819 8.67 -1.46 -16.68
N GLU A 820 9.90 -1.22 -17.14
CA GLU A 820 10.17 -0.30 -18.25
C GLU A 820 9.41 -0.71 -19.52
N THR A 821 8.94 0.29 -20.27
CA THR A 821 8.33 0.13 -21.61
C THR A 821 9.05 1.01 -22.64
N PRO A 822 8.93 0.72 -23.95
CA PRO A 822 9.39 1.62 -25.00
C PRO A 822 8.72 2.99 -24.93
N GLY A 823 9.31 4.03 -25.54
CA GLY A 823 8.83 5.42 -25.42
C GLY A 823 7.47 5.67 -26.09
N GLY A 824 7.06 4.81 -27.02
CA GLY A 824 5.76 4.91 -27.69
C GLY A 824 5.69 6.03 -28.74
N GLU A 825 6.82 6.50 -29.27
CA GLU A 825 6.88 7.63 -30.21
C GLU A 825 7.95 7.42 -31.31
N TRP A 826 8.02 8.38 -32.24
CA TRP A 826 9.08 8.41 -33.25
C TRP A 826 10.38 8.96 -32.66
N LYS A 827 11.47 8.25 -32.89
CA LYS A 827 12.81 8.69 -32.48
C LYS A 827 13.87 8.36 -33.50
N PHE A 828 14.90 9.20 -33.58
CA PHE A 828 16.11 8.85 -34.30
C PHE A 828 17.07 8.13 -33.38
N VAL A 829 17.64 7.04 -33.87
CA VAL A 829 18.69 6.28 -33.18
C VAL A 829 19.87 6.07 -34.10
N SER A 830 21.09 6.12 -33.58
CA SER A 830 22.24 5.69 -34.39
C SER A 830 22.13 4.18 -34.69
N ALA A 831 22.53 3.78 -35.90
CA ALA A 831 22.46 2.37 -36.31
C ALA A 831 23.40 1.49 -35.47
N GLU A 832 24.56 2.03 -35.11
CA GLU A 832 25.58 1.42 -34.25
C GLU A 832 25.93 2.36 -33.09
N VAL A 833 26.82 1.92 -32.20
CA VAL A 833 27.40 2.80 -31.18
C VAL A 833 28.13 3.98 -31.82
N ILE A 834 28.07 5.15 -31.21
CA ILE A 834 28.76 6.34 -31.71
C ILE A 834 30.28 6.16 -31.54
N PRO A 835 31.09 6.25 -32.61
CA PRO A 835 32.53 6.13 -32.51
C PRO A 835 33.14 7.16 -31.55
N GLY A 836 34.02 6.70 -30.67
CA GLY A 836 34.63 7.50 -29.60
C GLY A 836 33.89 7.42 -28.27
N THR A 837 32.78 6.69 -28.18
CA THR A 837 32.11 6.37 -26.91
C THR A 837 32.61 5.08 -26.27
N GLU A 838 33.37 4.28 -27.01
CA GLU A 838 34.02 3.06 -26.53
C GLU A 838 35.14 3.39 -25.52
N SER A 839 35.49 2.42 -24.68
CA SER A 839 36.57 2.56 -23.69
C SER A 839 36.40 3.77 -22.74
N LYS A 840 35.16 4.22 -22.55
CA LYS A 840 34.80 5.34 -21.66
C LYS A 840 33.84 4.88 -20.57
N ASN A 841 33.95 5.52 -19.40
CA ASN A 841 32.96 5.35 -18.33
C ASN A 841 31.65 6.07 -18.69
N TYR A 842 30.60 5.91 -17.89
CA TYR A 842 29.30 6.44 -18.25
C TYR A 842 29.26 7.97 -18.36
N ILE A 843 29.97 8.66 -17.46
CA ILE A 843 30.08 10.13 -17.44
C ILE A 843 30.77 10.62 -18.72
N ASP A 844 31.92 10.04 -19.05
CA ASP A 844 32.70 10.43 -20.22
C ASP A 844 31.96 10.14 -21.53
N GLN A 845 31.18 9.04 -21.58
CA GLN A 845 30.29 8.78 -22.70
C GLN A 845 29.19 9.83 -22.81
N THR A 846 28.58 10.24 -21.69
CA THR A 846 27.54 11.28 -21.70
C THR A 846 28.09 12.63 -22.17
N ASP A 847 29.27 13.03 -21.70
CA ASP A 847 29.96 14.23 -22.23
C ASP A 847 30.24 14.12 -23.73
N PHE A 848 30.65 12.94 -24.20
CA PHE A 848 30.88 12.70 -25.61
C PHE A 848 29.59 12.80 -26.43
N LEU A 849 28.48 12.23 -25.96
CA LEU A 849 27.17 12.36 -26.62
C LEU A 849 26.68 13.81 -26.65
N ILE A 850 26.89 14.58 -25.57
CA ILE A 850 26.61 16.02 -25.55
C ILE A 850 27.42 16.74 -26.64
N LYS A 851 28.72 16.44 -26.75
CA LYS A 851 29.58 16.98 -27.81
C LYS A 851 29.10 16.57 -29.19
N TYR A 852 28.79 15.29 -29.39
CA TYR A 852 28.28 14.75 -30.66
C TYR A 852 27.04 15.51 -31.12
N VAL A 853 26.10 15.76 -30.21
CA VAL A 853 24.87 16.51 -30.49
C VAL A 853 25.15 17.97 -30.87
N LYS A 854 26.04 18.64 -30.15
CA LYS A 854 26.47 20.02 -30.48
C LYS A 854 27.11 20.10 -31.87
N ASP A 855 28.03 19.19 -32.15
CA ASP A 855 28.92 19.27 -33.30
C ASP A 855 28.32 18.70 -34.59
N ASN A 856 27.33 17.80 -34.49
CA ASN A 856 26.76 17.12 -35.66
C ASN A 856 25.27 17.40 -35.86
N ILE A 857 24.48 17.43 -34.78
CA ILE A 857 23.02 17.60 -34.89
C ILE A 857 22.64 19.08 -34.93
N PHE A 858 23.21 19.88 -34.03
CA PHE A 858 22.81 21.27 -33.85
C PHE A 858 23.86 22.30 -34.29
N LYS A 859 24.89 21.86 -35.03
CA LYS A 859 25.99 22.73 -35.48
C LYS A 859 25.51 23.96 -36.24
N LYS A 860 24.48 23.81 -37.09
CA LYS A 860 23.96 24.89 -37.95
C LYS A 860 22.75 25.62 -37.36
N THR A 861 21.99 24.95 -36.50
CA THR A 861 20.70 25.43 -35.98
C THR A 861 20.80 26.00 -34.56
N GLY A 862 21.91 25.75 -33.87
CA GLY A 862 22.05 26.05 -32.44
C GLY A 862 21.35 25.01 -31.57
N LEU A 863 21.78 24.90 -30.31
CA LEU A 863 21.16 23.99 -29.35
C LEU A 863 19.75 24.50 -28.98
N PRO A 864 18.71 23.66 -29.04
CA PRO A 864 17.41 24.00 -28.48
C PRO A 864 17.51 24.23 -26.97
N VAL A 865 16.63 25.07 -26.44
CA VAL A 865 16.57 25.45 -25.02
C VAL A 865 16.55 24.22 -24.10
N GLU A 866 15.84 23.16 -24.49
CA GLU A 866 15.76 21.91 -23.73
C GLU A 866 17.13 21.21 -23.58
N TYR A 867 17.91 21.16 -24.66
CA TYR A 867 19.28 20.62 -24.61
C TYR A 867 20.19 21.53 -23.80
N GLN A 868 20.06 22.86 -23.94
CA GLN A 868 20.84 23.81 -23.13
C GLN A 868 20.60 23.59 -21.63
N LYS A 869 19.33 23.57 -21.20
CA LYS A 869 18.93 23.35 -19.80
C LYS A 869 19.45 22.02 -19.24
N THR A 870 19.30 20.94 -19.99
CA THR A 870 19.72 19.60 -19.52
C THR A 870 21.24 19.43 -19.51
N ILE A 871 21.97 20.11 -20.41
CA ILE A 871 23.44 20.19 -20.38
C ILE A 871 23.93 21.04 -19.20
N GLU A 872 23.28 22.17 -18.90
CA GLU A 872 23.59 22.97 -17.71
C GLU A 872 23.37 22.19 -16.42
N ALA A 873 22.25 21.48 -16.31
CA ALA A 873 21.97 20.59 -15.19
C ALA A 873 23.04 19.49 -15.06
N TRP A 874 23.42 18.87 -16.18
CA TRP A 874 24.48 17.87 -16.20
C TRP A 874 25.80 18.42 -15.67
N ASN A 875 26.23 19.58 -16.13
CA ASN A 875 27.48 20.20 -15.69
C ASN A 875 27.48 20.53 -14.19
N ARG A 876 26.33 20.95 -13.65
CA ARG A 876 26.15 21.24 -12.23
C ARG A 876 26.16 19.97 -11.36
N ASP A 877 25.50 18.92 -11.82
CA ASP A 877 25.23 17.72 -11.01
C ASP A 877 26.35 16.68 -11.14
N LYS A 878 27.10 16.70 -12.25
CA LYS A 878 28.24 15.80 -12.54
C LYS A 878 29.26 15.70 -11.39
N PRO A 879 29.75 16.79 -10.75
CA PRO A 879 30.69 16.67 -9.63
C PRO A 879 30.13 15.90 -8.43
N LYS A 880 28.83 16.07 -8.13
CA LYS A 880 28.17 15.34 -7.04
C LYS A 880 28.07 13.85 -7.37
N ILE A 881 27.74 13.52 -8.62
CA ILE A 881 27.69 12.13 -9.08
C ILE A 881 29.10 11.50 -9.06
N GLN A 882 30.14 12.24 -9.43
CA GLN A 882 31.53 11.80 -9.32
C GLN A 882 31.93 11.54 -7.87
N GLN A 883 31.43 12.35 -6.92
CA GLN A 883 31.63 12.11 -5.50
C GLN A 883 30.94 10.80 -5.07
N LEU A 884 29.69 10.56 -5.46
CA LEU A 884 28.99 9.30 -5.16
C LEU A 884 29.77 8.08 -5.68
N ILE A 885 30.34 8.19 -6.88
CA ILE A 885 31.21 7.16 -7.48
C ILE A 885 32.48 6.95 -6.64
N THR A 886 33.12 8.04 -6.20
CA THR A 886 34.35 8.00 -5.40
C THR A 886 34.09 7.38 -4.02
N ASP A 887 32.94 7.69 -3.43
CA ASP A 887 32.46 7.14 -2.16
C ASP A 887 31.94 5.70 -2.28
N ALA A 888 32.00 5.09 -3.46
CA ALA A 888 31.47 3.76 -3.76
C ALA A 888 29.97 3.58 -3.45
N LYS A 889 29.19 4.67 -3.51
CA LYS A 889 27.72 4.68 -3.38
C LYS A 889 27.07 4.33 -4.71
N TRP A 890 27.24 3.07 -5.11
CA TRP A 890 26.89 2.59 -6.46
C TRP A 890 25.40 2.70 -6.79
N PRO A 891 24.45 2.31 -5.91
CA PRO A 891 23.02 2.45 -6.18
C PRO A 891 22.61 3.90 -6.47
N GLU A 892 23.07 4.84 -5.65
CA GLU A 892 22.77 6.26 -5.78
C GLU A 892 23.43 6.85 -7.03
N ALA A 893 24.68 6.47 -7.32
CA ALA A 893 25.37 6.93 -8.52
C ALA A 893 24.71 6.42 -9.81
N ALA A 894 24.36 5.13 -9.88
CA ALA A 894 23.73 4.54 -11.06
C ALA A 894 22.33 5.14 -11.30
N LYS A 895 21.54 5.31 -10.23
CA LYS A 895 20.25 5.99 -10.29
C LYS A 895 20.40 7.43 -10.78
N ALA A 896 21.29 8.21 -10.17
CA ALA A 896 21.52 9.60 -10.56
C ALA A 896 22.01 9.75 -12.01
N LEU A 897 22.78 8.79 -12.52
CA LEU A 897 23.21 8.77 -13.92
C LEU A 897 22.11 8.36 -14.89
N GLY A 898 21.36 7.30 -14.57
CA GLY A 898 20.30 6.77 -15.42
C GLY A 898 19.12 7.73 -15.53
N GLU A 899 18.63 8.24 -14.40
CA GLU A 899 17.48 9.16 -14.34
C GLU A 899 17.82 10.59 -14.76
N HIS A 900 19.09 10.92 -14.95
CA HIS A 900 19.46 12.28 -15.36
C HIS A 900 18.77 12.65 -16.68
N PRO A 901 18.14 13.85 -16.79
CA PRO A 901 17.42 14.25 -18.01
C PRO A 901 18.24 14.13 -19.30
N ILE A 902 19.52 14.48 -19.25
CA ILE A 902 20.42 14.33 -20.41
C ILE A 902 20.60 12.87 -20.85
N SER A 903 20.64 11.92 -19.91
CA SER A 903 20.78 10.49 -20.22
C SER A 903 19.50 9.97 -20.88
N GLN A 904 18.34 10.38 -20.37
CA GLN A 904 17.03 10.06 -20.93
C GLN A 904 16.85 10.64 -22.35
N LEU A 905 17.42 11.82 -22.62
CA LEU A 905 17.37 12.45 -23.95
C LEU A 905 18.30 11.80 -24.97
N LEU A 906 19.49 11.37 -24.54
CA LEU A 906 20.58 10.96 -25.45
C LEU A 906 20.73 9.45 -25.60
N ARG A 907 20.04 8.64 -24.79
CA ARG A 907 20.14 7.17 -24.78
C ARG A 907 18.77 6.53 -24.84
N GLU A 908 18.75 5.30 -25.34
CA GLU A 908 17.57 4.45 -25.22
C GLU A 908 17.51 3.82 -23.83
N SER A 909 16.29 3.49 -23.38
CA SER A 909 16.12 2.54 -22.28
C SER A 909 16.56 1.14 -22.70
N PHE A 910 16.81 0.28 -21.73
CA PHE A 910 17.12 -1.11 -21.98
C PHE A 910 15.98 -1.78 -22.75
N THR A 911 14.73 -1.59 -22.32
CA THR A 911 13.56 -2.18 -23.01
C THR A 911 13.41 -1.66 -24.43
N SER A 912 13.68 -0.37 -24.70
CA SER A 912 13.70 0.19 -26.06
C SER A 912 14.76 -0.47 -26.96
N THR A 913 15.95 -0.73 -26.40
CA THR A 913 17.03 -1.37 -27.16
C THR A 913 16.66 -2.81 -27.52
N VAL A 914 16.03 -3.54 -26.60
CA VAL A 914 15.51 -4.90 -26.85
C VAL A 914 14.39 -4.87 -27.88
N TYR A 915 13.44 -3.93 -27.76
CA TYR A 915 12.35 -3.72 -28.70
C TYR A 915 12.89 -3.63 -30.14
N ARG A 916 13.78 -2.66 -30.38
CA ARG A 916 14.40 -2.44 -31.69
C ARG A 916 15.12 -3.68 -32.21
N THR A 917 15.83 -4.39 -31.34
CA THR A 917 16.59 -5.59 -31.72
C THR A 917 15.67 -6.72 -32.16
N ILE A 918 14.61 -6.99 -31.40
CA ILE A 918 13.62 -8.02 -31.75
C ILE A 918 12.90 -7.64 -33.04
N THR A 919 12.50 -6.37 -33.18
CA THR A 919 11.80 -5.89 -34.38
C THR A 919 12.61 -6.14 -35.63
N LEU A 920 13.86 -5.68 -35.67
CA LEU A 920 14.75 -5.86 -36.81
C LEU A 920 15.07 -7.33 -37.11
N GLN A 921 15.24 -8.15 -36.06
CA GLN A 921 15.50 -9.58 -36.24
C GLN A 921 14.29 -10.29 -36.84
N LYS A 922 13.08 -10.02 -36.36
CA LYS A 922 11.86 -10.71 -36.81
C LYS A 922 11.34 -10.20 -38.15
N SER A 923 11.42 -8.89 -38.40
CA SER A 923 10.85 -8.29 -39.61
C SER A 923 11.80 -8.34 -40.82
N ARG A 924 13.13 -8.32 -40.57
CA ARG A 924 14.16 -8.16 -41.61
C ARG A 924 15.33 -9.15 -41.48
N ASN A 925 15.32 -10.04 -40.49
CA ASN A 925 16.45 -10.93 -40.17
C ASN A 925 17.78 -10.17 -39.95
N GLN A 926 17.71 -8.96 -39.40
CA GLN A 926 18.87 -8.12 -39.14
C GLN A 926 19.30 -8.22 -37.67
N LYS A 927 20.60 -8.40 -37.45
CA LYS A 927 21.23 -8.36 -36.12
C LYS A 927 21.96 -7.03 -35.96
N ILE A 928 21.56 -6.25 -34.97
CA ILE A 928 22.26 -5.02 -34.57
C ILE A 928 23.15 -5.30 -33.36
N LEU A 929 24.16 -4.46 -33.14
CA LEU A 929 25.06 -4.58 -31.98
C LEU A 929 25.72 -5.98 -31.90
N SER A 930 26.14 -6.54 -33.04
CA SER A 930 26.64 -7.92 -33.13
C SER A 930 27.95 -8.15 -32.35
N SER A 931 28.82 -7.14 -32.28
CA SER A 931 30.12 -7.19 -31.58
C SER A 931 30.25 -6.20 -30.43
N MET A 932 29.25 -5.33 -30.21
CA MET A 932 29.30 -4.21 -29.29
C MET A 932 28.14 -4.25 -28.29
N TYR A 933 28.38 -3.72 -27.10
CA TYR A 933 27.34 -3.38 -26.13
C TYR A 933 26.98 -1.90 -26.23
N SER A 934 25.69 -1.59 -26.18
CA SER A 934 25.19 -0.23 -25.97
C SER A 934 24.75 -0.05 -24.52
N ARG A 935 25.28 0.98 -23.85
CA ARG A 935 24.83 1.41 -22.52
C ARG A 935 23.53 2.19 -22.60
N SER A 936 22.50 1.71 -21.90
CA SER A 936 21.20 2.37 -21.83
C SER A 936 21.15 3.43 -20.72
N CYS A 937 19.99 4.09 -20.56
CA CYS A 937 19.69 4.91 -19.38
C CYS A 937 19.15 4.09 -18.19
N SER A 938 19.04 2.77 -18.32
CA SER A 938 18.50 1.88 -17.28
C SER A 938 19.56 1.47 -16.27
N PHE A 939 19.14 1.21 -15.04
CA PHE A 939 20.00 0.78 -13.94
C PHE A 939 19.30 -0.28 -13.07
N SER A 940 20.09 -1.00 -12.28
CA SER A 940 19.61 -2.00 -11.33
C SER A 940 19.73 -1.49 -9.89
N SER A 941 18.98 -2.12 -8.98
CA SER A 941 18.99 -1.79 -7.55
C SER A 941 20.36 -1.94 -6.88
N ASP A 942 21.24 -2.78 -7.42
CA ASP A 942 22.61 -3.00 -6.94
C ASP A 942 23.63 -1.94 -7.43
N GLY A 943 23.16 -0.90 -8.14
CA GLY A 943 24.04 0.19 -8.57
C GLY A 943 24.85 -0.09 -9.83
N ILE A 944 24.27 -0.88 -10.74
CA ILE A 944 24.86 -1.16 -12.06
C ILE A 944 24.03 -0.51 -13.16
N LEU A 945 24.71 0.00 -14.18
CA LEU A 945 24.11 0.54 -15.40
C LEU A 945 24.01 -0.57 -16.42
N VAL A 946 22.82 -0.71 -17.03
CA VAL A 946 22.48 -1.81 -17.92
C VAL A 946 23.02 -1.54 -19.32
N TYR A 947 23.51 -2.59 -19.96
CA TYR A 947 23.89 -2.56 -21.37
C TYR A 947 23.45 -3.81 -22.09
N PHE A 948 23.20 -3.67 -23.38
CA PHE A 948 22.64 -4.70 -24.24
C PHE A 948 23.37 -4.78 -25.58
N GLY A 949 23.58 -5.98 -26.10
CA GLY A 949 24.25 -6.18 -27.38
C GLY A 949 25.01 -7.51 -27.47
N VAL A 950 26.10 -7.52 -28.22
CA VAL A 950 26.89 -8.72 -28.57
C VAL A 950 25.98 -9.84 -29.10
N PHE A 951 25.27 -9.54 -30.18
CA PHE A 951 24.35 -10.48 -30.81
C PHE A 951 25.10 -11.58 -31.58
N GLY A 952 25.60 -12.57 -30.85
CA GLY A 952 26.22 -13.79 -31.37
C GLY A 952 25.26 -15.00 -31.43
N ALA A 953 25.81 -16.20 -31.62
CA ALA A 953 25.01 -17.45 -31.70
C ALA A 953 24.20 -17.74 -30.43
N GLY A 954 24.70 -17.30 -29.25
CA GLY A 954 23.99 -17.44 -27.98
C GLY A 954 22.80 -16.50 -27.79
N GLY A 955 22.56 -15.57 -28.72
CA GLY A 955 21.58 -14.48 -28.61
C GLY A 955 22.15 -13.19 -28.01
N ALA A 956 21.42 -12.09 -28.18
CA ALA A 956 21.83 -10.79 -27.66
C ALA A 956 21.81 -10.75 -26.12
N HIS A 957 22.90 -10.27 -25.53
CA HIS A 957 23.21 -10.38 -24.11
C HIS A 957 22.81 -9.13 -23.33
N VAL A 958 22.15 -9.33 -22.18
CA VAL A 958 21.86 -8.30 -21.19
C VAL A 958 22.88 -8.37 -20.07
N SER A 959 23.54 -7.28 -19.72
CA SER A 959 24.43 -7.27 -18.56
C SER A 959 24.48 -5.88 -17.93
N GLY A 960 25.27 -5.74 -16.87
CA GLY A 960 25.42 -4.48 -16.17
C GLY A 960 26.78 -4.37 -15.51
N ARG A 961 27.25 -3.13 -15.37
CA ARG A 961 28.50 -2.80 -14.70
C ARG A 961 28.35 -1.50 -13.93
N ARG A 962 29.23 -1.31 -12.94
CA ARG A 962 29.34 -0.06 -12.21
C ARG A 962 29.65 1.11 -13.15
N PRO A 963 29.24 2.34 -12.81
CA PRO A 963 29.45 3.54 -13.62
C PRO A 963 30.87 3.77 -14.15
N VAL A 964 31.88 3.37 -13.38
CA VAL A 964 33.31 3.53 -13.67
C VAL A 964 33.85 2.60 -14.75
N ALA A 965 33.14 1.52 -15.09
CA ALA A 965 33.64 0.54 -16.04
C ALA A 965 33.82 1.17 -17.43
N ALA A 966 34.91 0.83 -18.11
CA ALA A 966 35.26 1.32 -19.44
C ALA A 966 35.88 0.17 -20.23
N TRP A 967 35.23 -0.26 -21.32
CA TRP A 967 35.67 -1.38 -22.15
C TRP A 967 35.61 -1.02 -23.63
N SER A 968 36.50 -1.62 -24.42
CA SER A 968 36.56 -1.40 -25.87
C SER A 968 35.35 -1.93 -26.61
N SER A 969 34.65 -2.94 -26.08
CA SER A 969 33.42 -3.51 -26.66
C SER A 969 32.13 -2.87 -26.16
N MET A 970 32.20 -1.70 -25.51
CA MET A 970 31.05 -1.07 -24.87
C MET A 970 31.00 0.43 -25.17
N GLY A 971 30.01 0.85 -25.95
CA GLY A 971 29.78 2.23 -26.36
C GLY A 971 28.37 2.70 -26.00
N ALA A 972 27.93 3.75 -26.69
CA ALA A 972 26.58 4.29 -26.56
C ALA A 972 25.93 4.44 -27.93
N VAL A 973 24.75 3.84 -28.11
CA VAL A 973 23.83 4.24 -29.18
C VAL A 973 23.22 5.57 -28.80
N PHE A 974 23.26 6.52 -29.73
CA PHE A 974 22.60 7.79 -29.59
C PHE A 974 21.11 7.64 -29.84
N SER A 975 20.29 8.24 -28.97
CA SER A 975 18.86 8.41 -29.16
C SER A 975 18.52 9.89 -29.25
N ARG A 976 17.50 10.21 -30.04
CA ARG A 976 16.90 11.54 -30.14
C ARG A 976 15.40 11.43 -30.22
N MET A 977 14.77 11.91 -29.16
CA MET A 977 13.33 12.15 -29.10
C MET A 977 13.08 13.65 -29.27
N LYS A 978 11.94 14.01 -29.86
CA LYS A 978 11.50 15.40 -30.01
C LYS A 978 9.98 15.45 -29.80
N PRO A 979 9.47 16.23 -28.84
CA PRO A 979 8.04 16.47 -28.71
C PRO A 979 7.47 17.11 -29.98
N LEU A 980 6.19 16.86 -30.26
CA LEU A 980 5.51 17.49 -31.38
C LEU A 980 5.31 18.99 -31.11
N GLU A 981 5.88 19.85 -31.96
CA GLU A 981 5.72 21.30 -31.87
C GLU A 981 4.47 21.74 -32.65
N ILE A 982 3.67 22.59 -32.03
CA ILE A 982 2.35 23.06 -32.50
C ILE A 982 2.25 24.57 -32.20
N GLU A 983 2.16 25.45 -33.19
CA GLU A 983 1.97 26.89 -32.98
C GLU A 983 0.47 27.23 -32.77
N LEU A 984 -0.03 27.01 -31.54
CA LEU A 984 -1.37 27.49 -31.13
C LEU A 984 -1.47 29.00 -30.97
#